data_AF-A0A2U0S2N5-F1
#
_entry.id   AF-A0A2U0S2N5-F1
#
_cell.length_a   1.000
_cell.length_b   1.000
_cell.length_c   1.000
_cell.angle_alpha   90.00
_cell.angle_beta   90.00
_cell.angle_gamma   90.00
#
_symmetry.space_group_name_H-M   'P 1'
#
loop_
_entity.id
_entity.type
_entity.pdbx_description
1 polymer ?
#
loop_
_entity_poly.entity_id
_entity_poly.type
_entity_poly.pdbx_seq_one_letter_code
_entity_poly.pdbx_strand_id
1 'polypeptide(L)'
;MEILKVKTKLTAILIITILVISAFIIMANVPVHAQTGDEVPVSGPLPAGATPDVFIDTTAHLSFRPNPIGLNEIFLVNLWTSPATHRARYHPDYTVTITKPSGHQDVITIDSYNADATAWFEWIADEVGDWTIRFDFLGTYFPGGEVPGGFFEPPVVTLDPSYYRPSTSGDWTLTVQEELVYPWPEPGITSDYWTRPVQVEHRDWWPSLGNWPATGYVGWADPTWDEVYPGCNPHWSNTHKFTPWVEGPDSAHIVWKRQEGIAGMIGGQAKQYGDDASLPAPSIIFAGRVYDTYERPGTGGEQFWRCYDIRTGEVYWEYQTPLVSVPSGFFGTRLAPLSPDIIEYAGPTTSEVAGAEAAGTWDVNLIAITGGRLYKFDPWSGVMTVNVSISPLTSGTYYQNSYGRDTDPYVLSVQNIGNQSNPEYRLINWTTRGSTSNFESRVISNTTYARSSLPSYIDWSVGLGANVGIISEVGVWTGQTLTGFNAYTGEEIWDIEIPGEPTYTPLGSIADHGKIAILSGTGRYIAYDLATGEQAWYGEQMDYPWSSSAFGAYSRMSAYGMLFREAMDGIYAYSWDDGSIVWKYEAEAKSVFETPYTSSNEGSVYPFYSFGVGGIIADGKFFTWNFEHTESWPLTRGWALHAIDVFTGEAVWQISG
;
A
#
# COMPACT_ATOMS: atom_id res chain seq x y z
N MET A 1 -41.19 21.63 -11.71
CA MET A 1 -40.09 22.48 -11.21
C MET A 1 -39.04 21.69 -10.41
N GLU A 2 -39.42 20.62 -9.69
CA GLU A 2 -38.46 19.73 -9.00
C GLU A 2 -37.61 18.85 -9.93
N ILE A 3 -38.17 18.37 -11.06
CA ILE A 3 -37.44 17.55 -12.04
C ILE A 3 -36.24 18.31 -12.67
N LEU A 4 -36.33 19.63 -12.76
CA LEU A 4 -35.23 20.47 -13.26
C LEU A 4 -34.10 20.63 -12.23
N LYS A 5 -34.41 20.65 -10.91
CA LYS A 5 -33.41 20.76 -9.82
C LYS A 5 -32.59 19.49 -9.63
N VAL A 6 -33.16 18.31 -9.88
CA VAL A 6 -32.45 17.02 -9.80
C VAL A 6 -31.43 16.88 -10.94
N LYS A 7 -31.80 17.32 -12.15
CA LYS A 7 -30.87 17.36 -13.30
C LYS A 7 -29.70 18.31 -13.06
N THR A 8 -29.92 19.48 -12.43
CA THR A 8 -28.82 20.42 -12.13
C THR A 8 -27.83 19.88 -11.12
N LYS A 9 -28.28 19.09 -10.12
CA LYS A 9 -27.38 18.44 -9.14
C LYS A 9 -26.60 17.28 -9.74
N LEU A 10 -27.22 16.47 -10.59
CA LEU A 10 -26.55 15.36 -11.28
C LEU A 10 -25.51 15.90 -12.28
N THR A 11 -25.82 16.99 -12.99
CA THR A 11 -24.89 17.68 -13.89
C THR A 11 -23.76 18.38 -13.13
N ALA A 12 -24.02 18.95 -11.95
CA ALA A 12 -22.97 19.52 -11.09
C ALA A 12 -22.03 18.44 -10.54
N ILE A 13 -22.56 17.29 -10.14
CA ILE A 13 -21.75 16.15 -9.69
C ILE A 13 -20.93 15.60 -10.86
N LEU A 14 -21.53 15.43 -12.05
CA LEU A 14 -20.79 14.98 -13.23
C LEU A 14 -19.69 15.97 -13.65
N ILE A 15 -19.94 17.28 -13.56
CA ILE A 15 -18.93 18.32 -13.83
C ILE A 15 -17.84 18.32 -12.75
N ILE A 16 -18.18 18.11 -11.48
CA ILE A 16 -17.19 17.98 -10.39
C ILE A 16 -16.37 16.69 -10.56
N THR A 17 -16.98 15.57 -10.92
CA THR A 17 -16.28 14.31 -11.20
C THR A 17 -15.41 14.44 -12.45
N ILE A 18 -15.87 15.14 -13.49
CA ILE A 18 -15.05 15.44 -14.68
C ILE A 18 -13.94 16.43 -14.32
N LEU A 19 -14.16 17.43 -13.45
CA LEU A 19 -13.13 18.35 -12.96
C LEU A 19 -12.11 17.66 -12.05
N VAL A 20 -12.52 16.64 -11.28
CA VAL A 20 -11.64 15.82 -10.45
C VAL A 20 -10.84 14.83 -11.31
N ILE A 21 -11.46 14.17 -12.29
CA ILE A 21 -10.77 13.30 -13.25
C ILE A 21 -9.84 14.11 -14.17
N SER A 22 -10.24 15.32 -14.57
CA SER A 22 -9.34 16.23 -15.30
C SER A 22 -8.28 16.84 -14.39
N ALA A 23 -8.48 16.98 -13.08
CA ALA A 23 -7.40 17.29 -12.15
C ALA A 23 -6.35 16.17 -12.09
N PHE A 24 -6.75 14.89 -12.24
CA PHE A 24 -5.79 13.77 -12.35
C PHE A 24 -5.06 13.73 -13.70
N ILE A 25 -5.73 14.03 -14.83
CA ILE A 25 -5.08 14.11 -16.14
C ILE A 25 -4.20 15.38 -16.28
N ILE A 26 -4.55 16.46 -15.58
CA ILE A 26 -3.75 17.69 -15.53
C ILE A 26 -2.56 17.55 -14.57
N MET A 27 -2.60 16.67 -13.55
CA MET A 27 -1.42 16.37 -12.73
C MET A 27 -0.35 15.54 -13.47
N ALA A 28 -0.70 14.88 -14.58
CA ALA A 28 0.26 14.24 -15.48
C ALA A 28 0.81 15.18 -16.58
N ASN A 29 0.31 16.42 -16.68
CA ASN A 29 0.74 17.41 -17.67
C ASN A 29 0.53 18.85 -17.14
N VAL A 30 1.06 19.16 -15.95
CA VAL A 30 1.29 20.56 -15.59
C VAL A 30 2.56 20.98 -16.33
N PRO A 31 2.52 21.93 -17.27
CA PRO A 31 3.75 22.53 -17.77
C PRO A 31 4.50 23.10 -16.56
N VAL A 32 5.71 22.59 -16.37
CA VAL A 32 6.66 23.02 -15.33
C VAL A 32 6.79 24.54 -15.39
N HIS A 33 6.17 25.24 -14.45
CA HIS A 33 6.57 26.60 -14.17
C HIS A 33 7.89 26.52 -13.39
N ALA A 34 8.98 26.71 -14.13
CA ALA A 34 10.31 26.90 -13.58
C ALA A 34 10.28 27.96 -12.46
N GLN A 35 11.09 27.74 -11.42
CA GLN A 35 11.42 28.75 -10.42
C GLN A 35 11.67 30.10 -11.09
N THR A 36 11.06 31.14 -10.56
CA THR A 36 11.25 32.50 -11.04
C THR A 36 12.67 32.98 -10.70
N GLY A 37 13.59 32.81 -11.66
CA GLY A 37 14.55 33.83 -12.08
C GLY A 37 15.83 34.02 -11.27
N ASP A 38 15.80 34.10 -9.93
CA ASP A 38 16.91 34.76 -9.22
C ASP A 38 17.68 33.88 -8.22
N GLU A 39 17.20 32.68 -7.88
CA GLU A 39 17.83 31.81 -6.87
C GLU A 39 17.72 30.31 -7.23
N VAL A 40 18.61 29.86 -8.12
CA VAL A 40 18.67 28.47 -8.62
C VAL A 40 19.45 27.59 -7.63
N PRO A 41 19.06 26.32 -7.41
CA PRO A 41 19.89 25.38 -6.65
C PRO A 41 21.30 25.26 -7.24
N VAL A 42 22.30 25.15 -6.38
CA VAL A 42 23.71 25.02 -6.78
C VAL A 42 24.22 23.63 -6.40
N SER A 43 24.58 22.82 -7.39
CA SER A 43 25.22 21.53 -7.17
C SER A 43 26.67 21.68 -6.69
N GLY A 44 27.12 20.75 -5.85
CA GLY A 44 28.50 20.71 -5.38
C GLY A 44 28.72 21.23 -3.95
N PRO A 45 29.98 21.61 -3.63
CA PRO A 45 30.32 22.19 -2.33
C PRO A 45 29.50 23.44 -2.04
N LEU A 46 29.19 23.65 -0.76
CA LEU A 46 28.48 24.84 -0.30
C LEU A 46 29.13 26.13 -0.88
N PRO A 47 28.39 26.97 -1.62
CA PRO A 47 28.96 28.16 -2.24
C PRO A 47 29.58 29.11 -1.21
N ALA A 48 30.69 29.76 -1.57
CA ALA A 48 31.36 30.70 -0.68
C ALA A 48 30.42 31.85 -0.29
N GLY A 49 30.18 32.03 1.01
CA GLY A 49 29.28 33.06 1.55
C GLY A 49 27.82 32.64 1.69
N ALA A 50 27.44 31.42 1.27
CA ALA A 50 26.13 30.86 1.56
C ALA A 50 26.01 30.49 3.04
N THR A 51 24.86 30.78 3.66
CA THR A 51 24.55 30.44 5.06
C THR A 51 23.27 29.60 5.10
N PRO A 52 23.35 28.26 4.91
CA PRO A 52 22.22 27.39 5.11
C PRO A 52 21.79 27.41 6.58
N ASP A 53 20.49 27.47 6.81
CA ASP A 53 19.91 27.32 8.14
C ASP A 53 19.74 25.85 8.49
N VAL A 54 19.56 24.99 7.47
CA VAL A 54 19.36 23.55 7.61
C VAL A 54 20.42 22.77 6.85
N PHE A 55 20.97 21.73 7.49
CA PHE A 55 21.86 20.78 6.86
C PHE A 55 21.26 19.38 6.86
N ILE A 56 21.24 18.74 5.69
CA ILE A 56 20.62 17.43 5.50
C ILE A 56 21.72 16.44 5.10
N ASP A 57 21.91 15.41 5.91
CA ASP A 57 22.74 14.28 5.54
C ASP A 57 22.02 13.43 4.48
N THR A 58 22.73 13.05 3.43
CA THR A 58 22.15 12.28 2.33
C THR A 58 22.84 10.95 2.16
N THR A 59 22.11 9.98 1.63
CA THR A 59 22.64 8.72 1.10
C THR A 59 22.31 8.66 -0.39
N ALA A 60 23.33 8.48 -1.22
CA ALA A 60 23.20 8.29 -2.66
C ALA A 60 22.97 6.82 -2.97
N HIS A 61 21.94 6.53 -3.77
CA HIS A 61 21.54 5.19 -4.14
C HIS A 61 21.62 4.98 -5.65
N LEU A 62 22.07 3.80 -6.03
CA LEU A 62 22.34 3.36 -7.39
C LEU A 62 21.83 1.94 -7.53
N SER A 63 21.00 1.71 -8.54
CA SER A 63 20.58 0.40 -8.99
C SER A 63 20.73 0.33 -10.50
N PHE A 64 21.11 -0.82 -11.04
CA PHE A 64 21.03 -1.06 -12.47
C PHE A 64 20.64 -2.49 -12.77
N ARG A 65 20.05 -2.69 -13.94
CA ARG A 65 19.60 -4.00 -14.39
C ARG A 65 19.53 -4.10 -15.92
N PRO A 66 19.55 -5.32 -16.47
CA PRO A 66 19.93 -6.55 -15.77
C PRO A 66 21.43 -6.56 -15.43
N ASN A 67 21.81 -7.42 -14.49
CA ASN A 67 23.20 -7.74 -14.19
C ASN A 67 23.29 -9.25 -13.92
N PRO A 68 23.95 -10.05 -14.79
CA PRO A 68 24.70 -9.65 -15.99
C PRO A 68 23.83 -9.11 -17.15
N ILE A 69 24.47 -8.49 -18.14
CA ILE A 69 23.88 -8.00 -19.40
C ILE A 69 24.68 -8.52 -20.61
N GLY A 70 24.02 -8.76 -21.75
CA GLY A 70 24.69 -9.17 -22.98
C GLY A 70 25.31 -8.01 -23.76
N LEU A 71 26.32 -8.31 -24.57
CA LEU A 71 26.98 -7.35 -25.45
C LEU A 71 25.98 -6.73 -26.44
N ASN A 72 26.02 -5.39 -26.53
CA ASN A 72 25.12 -4.52 -27.31
C ASN A 72 23.66 -4.48 -26.81
N GLU A 73 23.40 -4.93 -25.59
CA GLU A 73 22.08 -4.76 -24.96
C GLU A 73 22.03 -3.49 -24.12
N ILE A 74 20.80 -3.00 -23.88
CA ILE A 74 20.52 -1.82 -23.07
C ILE A 74 20.27 -2.25 -21.63
N PHE A 75 20.93 -1.58 -20.67
CA PHE A 75 20.62 -1.69 -19.25
C PHE A 75 20.06 -0.36 -18.72
N LEU A 76 19.18 -0.47 -17.72
CA LEU A 76 18.57 0.66 -17.01
C LEU A 76 19.42 1.00 -15.79
N VAL A 77 19.72 2.28 -15.59
CA VAL A 77 20.35 2.82 -14.39
C VAL A 77 19.33 3.69 -13.65
N ASN A 78 19.11 3.41 -12.37
CA ASN A 78 18.29 4.18 -11.45
C ASN A 78 19.15 4.82 -10.36
N LEU A 79 18.84 6.06 -10.01
CA LEU A 79 19.56 6.90 -9.07
C LEU A 79 18.58 7.60 -8.15
N TRP A 80 18.91 7.77 -6.88
CA TRP A 80 18.17 8.68 -6.00
C TRP A 80 18.99 9.06 -4.78
N THR A 81 18.58 10.12 -4.10
CA THR A 81 19.09 10.47 -2.76
C THR A 81 18.01 10.22 -1.72
N SER A 82 18.43 9.91 -0.49
CA SER A 82 17.54 9.92 0.67
C SER A 82 18.16 10.75 1.80
N PRO A 83 17.37 11.58 2.51
CA PRO A 83 15.94 11.79 2.30
C PRO A 83 15.64 12.54 0.99
N ALA A 84 14.38 12.43 0.54
CA ALA A 84 13.87 13.13 -0.64
C ALA A 84 13.85 14.67 -0.43
N THR A 85 13.45 15.42 -1.45
CA THR A 85 13.33 16.88 -1.38
C THR A 85 11.86 17.33 -1.28
N HIS A 86 11.63 18.59 -0.90
CA HIS A 86 10.31 19.19 -1.05
C HIS A 86 9.87 19.16 -2.53
N ARG A 87 8.58 18.95 -2.82
CA ARG A 87 8.10 18.71 -4.20
C ARG A 87 8.37 19.79 -5.25
N ALA A 88 8.71 21.00 -4.80
CA ALA A 88 9.07 22.11 -5.68
C ALA A 88 10.58 22.20 -5.96
N ARG A 89 11.38 21.34 -5.33
CA ARG A 89 12.84 21.26 -5.47
C ARG A 89 13.23 19.98 -6.22
N TYR A 90 14.39 20.03 -6.85
CA TYR A 90 15.10 18.91 -7.46
C TYR A 90 16.61 19.15 -7.29
N HIS A 91 17.40 18.09 -7.37
CA HIS A 91 18.85 18.18 -7.36
C HIS A 91 19.40 18.34 -8.78
N PRO A 92 20.13 19.42 -9.07
CA PRO A 92 20.83 19.54 -10.34
C PRO A 92 22.12 18.71 -10.34
N ASP A 93 22.52 18.28 -11.53
CA ASP A 93 23.84 17.72 -11.82
C ASP A 93 24.22 16.45 -11.02
N TYR A 94 23.31 15.48 -10.86
CA TYR A 94 23.72 14.13 -10.45
C TYR A 94 24.77 13.59 -11.40
N THR A 95 25.88 13.10 -10.83
CA THR A 95 27.05 12.68 -11.62
C THR A 95 27.22 11.17 -11.51
N VAL A 96 27.13 10.49 -12.65
CA VAL A 96 27.42 9.05 -12.75
C VAL A 96 28.68 8.84 -13.58
N THR A 97 29.61 8.07 -13.04
CA THR A 97 30.81 7.65 -13.76
C THR A 97 30.70 6.17 -14.10
N ILE A 98 30.81 5.85 -15.39
CA ILE A 98 30.87 4.49 -15.91
C ILE A 98 32.29 4.24 -16.42
N THR A 99 32.99 3.28 -15.82
CA THR A 99 34.34 2.87 -16.21
C THR A 99 34.27 1.49 -16.88
N LYS A 100 34.68 1.43 -18.15
CA LYS A 100 34.73 0.19 -18.93
C LYS A 100 35.98 -0.65 -18.61
N PRO A 101 36.01 -1.94 -18.97
CA PRO A 101 37.19 -2.81 -18.78
C PRO A 101 38.48 -2.26 -19.42
N SER A 102 38.36 -1.58 -20.56
CA SER A 102 39.44 -0.87 -21.23
C SER A 102 40.05 0.30 -20.44
N GLY A 103 39.38 0.73 -19.36
CA GLY A 103 39.73 1.91 -18.57
C GLY A 103 39.14 3.22 -19.12
N HIS A 104 38.37 3.17 -20.21
CA HIS A 104 37.62 4.32 -20.71
C HIS A 104 36.54 4.72 -19.69
N GLN A 105 36.37 6.03 -19.46
CA GLN A 105 35.37 6.57 -18.54
C GLN A 105 34.37 7.45 -19.28
N ASP A 106 33.09 7.15 -19.10
CA ASP A 106 31.98 8.00 -19.50
C ASP A 106 31.39 8.65 -18.25
N VAL A 107 31.29 9.98 -18.25
CA VAL A 107 30.70 10.76 -17.16
C VAL A 107 29.39 11.35 -17.63
N ILE A 108 28.32 11.05 -16.90
CA ILE A 108 26.95 11.44 -17.22
C ILE A 108 26.48 12.41 -16.14
N THR A 109 25.88 13.51 -16.58
CA THR A 109 25.25 14.49 -15.70
C THR A 109 23.75 14.54 -15.99
N ILE A 110 22.94 14.40 -14.96
CA ILE A 110 21.47 14.38 -15.07
C ILE A 110 20.83 15.09 -13.87
N ASP A 111 19.71 15.77 -14.08
CA ASP A 111 18.93 16.35 -12.97
C ASP A 111 18.02 15.30 -12.35
N SER A 112 17.78 15.39 -11.04
CA SER A 112 16.73 14.60 -10.40
C SER A 112 15.34 15.07 -10.82
N TYR A 113 14.36 14.18 -10.73
CA TYR A 113 12.96 14.55 -10.68
C TYR A 113 12.67 15.29 -9.37
N ASN A 114 11.64 16.13 -9.40
CA ASN A 114 11.13 16.83 -8.24
C ASN A 114 10.58 15.88 -7.18
N ALA A 115 10.54 16.33 -5.92
CA ALA A 115 10.07 15.55 -4.77
C ALA A 115 11.00 14.38 -4.45
N ASP A 116 10.78 13.24 -5.10
CA ASP A 116 11.37 11.95 -4.73
C ASP A 116 12.88 11.87 -4.98
N ALA A 117 13.46 12.90 -5.62
CA ALA A 117 14.89 13.04 -5.86
C ALA A 117 15.49 11.87 -6.68
N THR A 118 14.66 11.18 -7.45
CA THR A 118 15.02 10.08 -8.34
C THR A 118 15.50 10.57 -9.70
N ALA A 119 16.34 9.81 -10.40
CA ALA A 119 16.65 9.97 -11.81
C ALA A 119 16.90 8.59 -12.43
N TRP A 120 16.72 8.45 -13.73
CA TRP A 120 17.05 7.21 -14.44
C TRP A 120 17.46 7.49 -15.89
N PHE A 121 18.24 6.59 -16.46
CA PHE A 121 18.61 6.60 -17.87
C PHE A 121 18.96 5.20 -18.37
N GLU A 122 18.97 5.03 -19.70
CA GLU A 122 19.36 3.81 -20.38
C GLU A 122 20.78 3.93 -20.95
N TRP A 123 21.54 2.83 -20.94
CA TRP A 123 22.89 2.79 -21.50
C TRP A 123 23.16 1.47 -22.23
N ILE A 124 24.05 1.49 -23.23
CA ILE A 124 24.39 0.31 -24.04
C ILE A 124 25.68 -0.32 -23.53
N ALA A 125 25.66 -1.63 -23.26
CA ALA A 125 26.83 -2.41 -22.88
C ALA A 125 27.65 -2.79 -24.13
N ASP A 126 28.64 -1.97 -24.51
CA ASP A 126 29.37 -2.09 -25.79
C ASP A 126 30.77 -2.75 -25.69
N GLU A 127 31.15 -3.24 -24.51
CA GLU A 127 32.44 -3.87 -24.24
C GLU A 127 32.27 -5.00 -23.22
N VAL A 128 32.75 -6.21 -23.54
CA VAL A 128 32.68 -7.38 -22.63
C VAL A 128 33.65 -7.23 -21.46
N GLY A 129 33.19 -7.57 -20.26
CA GLY A 129 33.95 -7.55 -19.01
C GLY A 129 33.24 -6.81 -17.89
N ASP A 130 33.95 -6.58 -16.80
CA ASP A 130 33.42 -5.93 -15.61
C ASP A 130 33.50 -4.41 -15.75
N TRP A 131 32.34 -3.76 -15.73
CA TRP A 131 32.21 -2.31 -15.72
C TRP A 131 32.05 -1.82 -14.28
N THR A 132 32.68 -0.69 -13.94
CA THR A 132 32.45 -0.01 -12.65
C THR A 132 31.51 1.17 -12.86
N ILE A 133 30.38 1.18 -12.16
CA ILE A 133 29.41 2.28 -12.16
C ILE A 133 29.40 2.91 -10.77
N ARG A 134 29.53 4.23 -10.71
CA ARG A 134 29.49 5.00 -9.46
C ARG A 134 28.58 6.20 -9.63
N PHE A 135 27.71 6.44 -8.64
CA PHE A 135 26.94 7.66 -8.49
C PHE A 135 27.54 8.53 -7.38
N ASP A 136 27.99 9.73 -7.74
CA ASP A 136 28.47 10.74 -6.81
C ASP A 136 27.46 11.88 -6.72
N PHE A 137 26.79 11.99 -5.57
CA PHE A 137 26.01 13.16 -5.22
C PHE A 137 26.94 14.21 -4.62
N LEU A 138 27.20 15.29 -5.36
CA LEU A 138 28.20 16.30 -4.98
C LEU A 138 27.69 17.30 -3.92
N GLY A 139 26.46 17.11 -3.44
CA GLY A 139 25.75 18.04 -2.58
C GLY A 139 24.89 19.03 -3.36
N THR A 140 23.94 19.66 -2.69
CA THR A 140 23.12 20.71 -3.29
C THR A 140 22.80 21.78 -2.27
N TYR A 141 23.12 23.02 -2.59
CA TYR A 141 22.63 24.18 -1.87
C TYR A 141 21.34 24.68 -2.50
N PHE A 142 20.26 24.67 -1.71
CA PHE A 142 19.02 25.34 -2.05
C PHE A 142 18.99 26.69 -1.34
N PRO A 143 18.95 27.81 -2.08
CA PRO A 143 18.63 29.09 -1.49
C PRO A 143 17.20 29.08 -0.90
N GLY A 144 16.98 29.92 0.12
CA GLY A 144 15.69 30.03 0.78
C GLY A 144 14.73 30.87 -0.05
N GLY A 145 13.46 30.50 -0.09
CA GLY A 145 12.50 31.24 -0.92
C GLY A 145 11.08 30.70 -0.85
N GLU A 146 10.18 31.46 -1.47
CA GLU A 146 8.78 31.05 -1.65
C GLU A 146 8.68 30.07 -2.82
N VAL A 147 8.07 28.92 -2.58
CA VAL A 147 7.81 27.90 -3.59
C VAL A 147 6.34 27.49 -3.57
N PRO A 148 5.79 26.92 -4.67
CA PRO A 148 4.46 26.33 -4.63
C PRO A 148 4.41 25.26 -3.53
N GLY A 149 3.44 25.35 -2.62
CA GLY A 149 3.28 24.35 -1.57
C GLY A 149 2.72 23.04 -2.08
N GLY A 150 3.09 21.96 -1.43
CA GLY A 150 2.72 20.60 -1.77
C GLY A 150 1.33 20.16 -1.34
N PHE A 151 1.13 18.84 -1.35
CA PHE A 151 -0.12 18.23 -0.95
C PHE A 151 -0.35 18.50 0.56
N PHE A 152 -1.50 19.08 0.92
CA PHE A 152 -1.84 19.54 2.27
C PHE A 152 -1.08 20.76 2.81
N GLU A 153 -0.27 21.40 1.97
CA GLU A 153 0.34 22.67 2.30
C GLU A 153 -0.50 23.84 1.78
N PRO A 154 -0.31 25.05 2.33
CA PRO A 154 -0.81 26.27 1.69
C PRO A 154 -0.29 26.38 0.24
N PRO A 155 -0.98 27.12 -0.66
CA PRO A 155 -0.57 27.23 -2.07
C PRO A 155 0.88 27.70 -2.29
N VAL A 156 1.42 28.45 -1.34
CA VAL A 156 2.80 28.92 -1.31
C VAL A 156 3.36 28.66 0.08
N VAL A 157 4.57 28.12 0.15
CA VAL A 157 5.34 27.92 1.38
C VAL A 157 6.70 28.58 1.26
N THR A 158 7.20 29.12 2.37
CA THR A 158 8.56 29.64 2.47
C THR A 158 9.45 28.51 2.99
N LEU A 159 10.50 28.17 2.24
CA LEU A 159 11.50 27.20 2.65
C LEU A 159 12.80 27.92 2.97
N ASP A 160 13.40 27.59 4.11
CA ASP A 160 14.69 28.13 4.52
C ASP A 160 15.83 27.68 3.58
N PRO A 161 16.95 28.43 3.53
CA PRO A 161 18.14 28.00 2.82
C PRO A 161 18.67 26.70 3.44
N SER A 162 18.98 25.71 2.61
CA SER A 162 19.39 24.39 3.06
C SER A 162 20.52 23.81 2.23
N TYR A 163 21.35 22.99 2.87
CA TYR A 163 22.44 22.28 2.19
C TYR A 163 22.34 20.78 2.40
N TYR A 164 22.14 20.06 1.29
CA TYR A 164 22.19 18.61 1.23
C TYR A 164 23.65 18.21 1.06
N ARG A 165 24.18 17.47 2.02
CA ARG A 165 25.60 17.10 2.05
C ARG A 165 25.92 16.05 0.99
N PRO A 166 27.13 16.06 0.41
CA PRO A 166 27.53 15.08 -0.59
C PRO A 166 27.54 13.64 -0.04
N SER A 167 27.27 12.69 -0.92
CA SER A 167 27.32 11.25 -0.65
C SER A 167 27.64 10.47 -1.94
N THR A 168 27.99 9.20 -1.82
CA THR A 168 28.35 8.34 -2.96
C THR A 168 27.75 6.96 -2.81
N SER A 169 27.36 6.33 -3.91
CA SER A 169 26.95 4.92 -3.94
C SER A 169 28.11 3.96 -3.70
N GLY A 170 29.35 4.45 -3.83
CA GLY A 170 30.53 3.61 -4.02
C GLY A 170 30.57 2.98 -5.41
N ASP A 171 31.51 2.06 -5.60
CA ASP A 171 31.72 1.34 -6.87
C ASP A 171 30.85 0.09 -6.95
N TRP A 172 30.04 0.03 -8.00
CA TRP A 172 29.17 -1.10 -8.30
C TRP A 172 29.61 -1.76 -9.60
N THR A 173 29.55 -3.10 -9.65
CA THR A 173 30.05 -3.87 -10.79
C THR A 173 28.90 -4.35 -11.66
N LEU A 174 28.92 -4.00 -12.95
CA LEU A 174 28.07 -4.56 -13.99
C LEU A 174 28.88 -5.57 -14.81
N THR A 175 28.41 -6.80 -14.89
CA THR A 175 29.06 -7.85 -15.70
C THR A 175 28.48 -7.83 -17.12
N VAL A 176 29.29 -7.48 -18.11
CA VAL A 176 28.92 -7.58 -19.52
C VAL A 176 29.48 -8.87 -20.10
N GLN A 177 28.60 -9.71 -20.65
CA GLN A 177 28.93 -11.01 -21.23
C GLN A 177 28.67 -11.03 -22.74
N GLU A 178 29.28 -11.98 -23.45
CA GLU A 178 29.08 -12.13 -24.90
C GLU A 178 27.65 -12.63 -25.23
N GLU A 179 27.08 -13.46 -24.34
CA GLU A 179 25.76 -14.05 -24.52
C GLU A 179 24.64 -13.03 -24.22
N LEU A 180 23.69 -12.90 -25.15
CA LEU A 180 22.50 -12.07 -24.96
C LEU A 180 21.69 -12.56 -23.74
N VAL A 181 21.17 -11.62 -22.96
CA VAL A 181 20.27 -11.90 -21.86
C VAL A 181 18.84 -11.77 -22.37
N TYR A 182 18.14 -12.89 -22.42
CA TYR A 182 16.81 -12.90 -23.04
C TYR A 182 15.76 -12.19 -22.15
N PRO A 183 14.84 -11.42 -22.75
CA PRO A 183 13.65 -10.94 -22.07
C PRO A 183 12.71 -12.11 -21.76
N TRP A 184 11.56 -11.82 -21.15
CA TRP A 184 10.54 -12.83 -20.88
C TRP A 184 10.24 -13.65 -22.15
N PRO A 185 10.25 -14.99 -22.06
CA PRO A 185 9.95 -15.83 -23.21
C PRO A 185 8.49 -15.65 -23.61
N GLU A 186 8.24 -15.09 -24.78
CA GLU A 186 6.88 -15.03 -25.33
C GLU A 186 6.47 -16.47 -25.70
N PRO A 187 5.43 -17.04 -25.05
CA PRO A 187 5.05 -18.43 -25.26
C PRO A 187 4.53 -18.70 -26.69
N GLY A 188 4.25 -17.64 -27.46
CA GLY A 188 3.67 -17.73 -28.78
C GLY A 188 2.17 -17.96 -28.70
N ILE A 189 1.47 -17.60 -29.77
CA ILE A 189 0.03 -17.86 -29.90
C ILE A 189 -0.18 -19.37 -30.01
N THR A 190 -1.03 -19.93 -29.14
CA THR A 190 -1.42 -21.34 -29.22
C THR A 190 -2.45 -21.56 -30.34
N SER A 191 -2.38 -22.71 -31.01
CA SER A 191 -3.42 -23.17 -31.96
C SER A 191 -4.56 -23.95 -31.29
N ASP A 192 -4.45 -24.23 -29.99
CA ASP A 192 -5.47 -24.93 -29.21
C ASP A 192 -6.50 -23.95 -28.63
N TYR A 193 -7.68 -24.46 -28.27
CA TYR A 193 -8.72 -23.66 -27.58
C TYR A 193 -8.17 -22.99 -26.32
N TRP A 194 -8.26 -21.67 -26.23
CA TRP A 194 -8.00 -20.91 -25.00
C TRP A 194 -9.30 -20.39 -24.36
N THR A 195 -9.26 -20.15 -23.06
CA THR A 195 -10.37 -19.56 -22.31
C THR A 195 -10.18 -18.05 -22.16
N ARG A 196 -11.27 -17.29 -22.17
CA ARG A 196 -11.28 -15.87 -21.80
C ARG A 196 -11.82 -15.68 -20.37
N PRO A 197 -11.36 -14.67 -19.62
CA PRO A 197 -10.26 -13.74 -19.95
C PRO A 197 -8.91 -14.44 -19.99
N VAL A 198 -7.98 -13.92 -20.79
CA VAL A 198 -6.60 -14.45 -20.89
C VAL A 198 -5.74 -13.78 -19.82
N GLN A 199 -4.88 -14.57 -19.17
CA GLN A 199 -3.94 -14.05 -18.17
C GLN A 199 -3.02 -12.98 -18.77
N VAL A 200 -2.75 -11.95 -17.98
CA VAL A 200 -1.98 -10.76 -18.40
C VAL A 200 -0.54 -11.07 -18.81
N GLU A 201 -0.03 -12.25 -18.45
CA GLU A 201 1.30 -12.70 -18.84
C GLU A 201 1.41 -13.03 -20.34
N HIS A 202 0.31 -13.34 -21.02
CA HIS A 202 0.27 -13.69 -22.45
C HIS A 202 0.14 -12.46 -23.36
N ARG A 203 1.02 -11.46 -23.15
CA ARG A 203 0.96 -10.15 -23.81
C ARG A 203 0.98 -10.25 -25.33
N ASP A 204 1.64 -11.26 -25.88
CA ASP A 204 1.73 -11.58 -27.31
C ASP A 204 0.42 -12.12 -27.93
N TRP A 205 -0.55 -12.54 -27.12
CA TRP A 205 -1.83 -13.09 -27.59
C TRP A 205 -2.84 -12.03 -28.02
N TRP A 206 -2.58 -10.74 -27.73
CA TRP A 206 -3.50 -9.65 -28.06
C TRP A 206 -4.04 -9.65 -29.51
N PRO A 207 -3.28 -10.06 -30.56
CA PRO A 207 -3.78 -10.12 -31.93
C PRO A 207 -4.87 -11.18 -32.17
N SER A 208 -5.03 -12.16 -31.26
CA SER A 208 -6.08 -13.19 -31.31
C SER A 208 -7.21 -12.94 -30.28
N LEU A 209 -7.14 -11.83 -29.54
CA LEU A 209 -8.05 -11.49 -28.45
C LEU A 209 -9.09 -10.40 -28.78
N GLY A 210 -9.43 -10.22 -30.04
CA GLY A 210 -10.42 -9.25 -30.53
C GLY A 210 -11.79 -9.34 -29.86
N ASN A 211 -12.47 -8.21 -29.73
CA ASN A 211 -13.77 -8.11 -29.10
C ASN A 211 -14.90 -8.13 -30.14
N TRP A 212 -16.05 -8.72 -29.78
CA TRP A 212 -17.25 -8.71 -30.62
C TRP A 212 -18.39 -7.88 -30.00
N PRO A 213 -19.09 -7.02 -30.76
CA PRO A 213 -18.79 -6.65 -32.15
C PRO A 213 -17.58 -5.71 -32.20
N ALA A 214 -16.62 -5.95 -33.10
CA ALA A 214 -15.51 -5.01 -33.29
C ALA A 214 -16.05 -3.70 -33.86
N THR A 215 -15.59 -2.54 -33.39
CA THR A 215 -15.97 -1.20 -33.89
C THR A 215 -14.88 -0.53 -34.76
N GLY A 216 -13.96 -1.32 -35.32
CA GLY A 216 -13.03 -0.88 -36.38
C GLY A 216 -11.61 -0.55 -35.91
N TYR A 217 -10.73 -0.30 -36.88
CA TYR A 217 -9.31 0.02 -36.72
C TYR A 217 -9.07 1.40 -36.09
N VAL A 218 -8.14 1.46 -35.14
CA VAL A 218 -7.58 2.72 -34.63
C VAL A 218 -6.25 2.95 -35.36
N GLY A 219 -6.24 3.97 -36.23
CA GLY A 219 -5.23 4.34 -37.24
C GLY A 219 -3.73 4.19 -36.93
N TRP A 220 -3.35 4.21 -35.66
CA TRP A 220 -1.96 4.22 -35.19
C TRP A 220 -1.59 2.96 -34.40
N ALA A 221 -2.56 2.07 -34.14
CA ALA A 221 -2.40 0.96 -33.21
C ALA A 221 -1.77 -0.29 -33.86
N ASP A 222 -2.01 -0.59 -35.14
CA ASP A 222 -1.52 -1.85 -35.75
C ASP A 222 -0.95 -1.58 -37.16
N PRO A 223 0.38 -1.37 -37.29
CA PRO A 223 1.01 -1.09 -38.58
C PRO A 223 0.98 -2.28 -39.54
N THR A 224 0.56 -3.47 -39.08
CA THR A 224 0.57 -4.73 -39.85
C THR A 224 -0.81 -5.15 -40.36
N TRP A 225 -1.85 -4.31 -40.24
CA TRP A 225 -3.23 -4.64 -40.66
C TRP A 225 -3.34 -5.24 -42.07
N ASP A 226 -2.68 -4.65 -43.07
CA ASP A 226 -2.74 -5.11 -44.46
C ASP A 226 -2.01 -6.45 -44.68
N GLU A 227 -1.09 -6.81 -43.77
CA GLU A 227 -0.41 -8.11 -43.77
C GLU A 227 -1.28 -9.20 -43.12
N VAL A 228 -1.91 -8.86 -41.99
CA VAL A 228 -2.72 -9.82 -41.19
C VAL A 228 -4.13 -10.02 -41.79
N TYR A 229 -4.74 -8.95 -42.33
CA TYR A 229 -6.09 -8.97 -42.91
C TYR A 229 -6.10 -8.38 -44.34
N PRO A 230 -5.39 -8.99 -45.30
CA PRO A 230 -5.23 -8.43 -46.63
C PRO A 230 -6.58 -8.21 -47.33
N GLY A 231 -6.79 -7.00 -47.85
CA GLY A 231 -8.02 -6.63 -48.57
C GLY A 231 -9.25 -6.39 -47.69
N CYS A 232 -9.10 -6.38 -46.36
CA CYS A 232 -10.19 -6.07 -45.43
C CYS A 232 -10.30 -4.56 -45.18
N ASN A 233 -11.54 -4.04 -45.12
CA ASN A 233 -11.77 -2.63 -44.84
C ASN A 233 -11.42 -2.33 -43.36
N PRO A 234 -10.48 -1.41 -43.08
CA PRO A 234 -10.07 -1.09 -41.72
C PRO A 234 -11.18 -0.38 -40.92
N HIS A 235 -12.16 0.24 -41.58
CA HIS A 235 -13.25 0.94 -40.92
C HIS A 235 -14.44 0.03 -40.67
N TRP A 236 -15.00 0.14 -39.45
CA TRP A 236 -16.21 -0.59 -39.10
C TRP A 236 -17.39 -0.19 -39.97
N SER A 237 -18.09 -1.20 -40.46
CA SER A 237 -19.40 -1.06 -41.06
C SER A 237 -20.30 -2.16 -40.55
N ASN A 238 -21.50 -1.80 -40.12
CA ASN A 238 -22.54 -2.75 -39.78
C ASN A 238 -22.91 -3.69 -40.96
N THR A 239 -22.55 -3.34 -42.21
CA THR A 239 -22.77 -4.18 -43.39
C THR A 239 -21.65 -5.17 -43.69
N HIS A 240 -20.41 -4.92 -43.24
CA HIS A 240 -19.26 -5.77 -43.59
C HIS A 240 -19.23 -7.08 -42.80
N LYS A 241 -19.81 -7.10 -41.58
CA LYS A 241 -19.91 -8.30 -40.72
C LYS A 241 -18.57 -9.03 -40.50
N PHE A 242 -17.46 -8.33 -40.65
CA PHE A 242 -16.12 -8.80 -40.41
C PHE A 242 -15.68 -8.38 -39.01
N THR A 243 -15.03 -9.28 -38.27
CA THR A 243 -14.44 -8.97 -36.97
C THR A 243 -12.99 -9.43 -36.97
N PRO A 244 -12.04 -8.47 -37.04
CA PRO A 244 -10.62 -8.78 -36.97
C PRO A 244 -10.23 -9.26 -35.57
N TRP A 245 -9.10 -9.94 -35.48
CA TRP A 245 -8.44 -10.40 -34.26
C TRP A 245 -9.20 -11.46 -33.47
N VAL A 246 -10.15 -12.17 -34.08
CA VAL A 246 -10.93 -13.24 -33.41
C VAL A 246 -10.82 -14.52 -34.22
N GLU A 247 -10.50 -15.62 -33.55
CA GLU A 247 -10.64 -16.96 -34.12
C GLU A 247 -12.09 -17.47 -33.97
N GLY A 248 -12.66 -17.93 -35.09
CA GLY A 248 -13.99 -18.53 -35.10
C GLY A 248 -13.94 -19.94 -34.52
N PRO A 249 -14.88 -20.33 -33.64
CA PRO A 249 -14.84 -21.66 -33.03
C PRO A 249 -15.15 -22.77 -34.05
N ASP A 250 -14.29 -23.78 -34.14
CA ASP A 250 -14.50 -24.97 -35.00
C ASP A 250 -15.52 -25.99 -34.43
N SER A 251 -16.13 -25.71 -33.29
CA SER A 251 -17.21 -26.52 -32.69
C SER A 251 -18.12 -25.69 -31.78
N ALA A 252 -19.31 -26.20 -31.45
CA ALA A 252 -20.26 -25.51 -30.58
C ALA A 252 -19.96 -25.75 -29.09
N HIS A 253 -19.98 -24.69 -28.28
CA HIS A 253 -19.73 -24.75 -26.83
C HIS A 253 -20.79 -23.97 -26.05
N ILE A 254 -21.04 -24.38 -24.81
CA ILE A 254 -21.78 -23.61 -23.80
C ILE A 254 -20.86 -23.44 -22.59
N VAL A 255 -20.62 -22.20 -22.17
CA VAL A 255 -19.79 -21.89 -21.01
C VAL A 255 -20.68 -21.29 -19.93
N TRP A 256 -20.76 -21.94 -18.77
CA TRP A 256 -21.28 -21.32 -17.55
C TRP A 256 -20.35 -21.63 -16.37
N LYS A 257 -19.81 -20.56 -15.76
CA LYS A 257 -19.35 -20.50 -14.37
C LYS A 257 -19.76 -19.12 -13.85
N ARG A 258 -20.18 -19.00 -12.59
CA ARG A 258 -20.46 -17.70 -11.99
C ARG A 258 -19.14 -16.96 -11.80
N GLN A 259 -19.00 -15.84 -12.50
CA GLN A 259 -17.82 -14.98 -12.47
C GLN A 259 -18.21 -13.70 -11.73
N GLU A 260 -17.48 -13.34 -10.66
CA GLU A 260 -17.78 -12.15 -9.86
C GLU A 260 -16.91 -10.94 -10.27
N GLY A 261 -15.70 -11.19 -10.78
CA GLY A 261 -14.80 -10.19 -11.35
C GLY A 261 -14.14 -10.74 -12.60
N ILE A 262 -14.17 -9.97 -13.68
CA ILE A 262 -13.53 -10.31 -14.95
C ILE A 262 -12.32 -9.40 -15.11
N ALA A 263 -11.13 -9.94 -14.87
CA ALA A 263 -9.87 -9.26 -15.11
C ALA A 263 -9.01 -10.06 -16.10
N GLY A 264 -8.12 -9.39 -16.80
CA GLY A 264 -7.22 -9.99 -17.78
C GLY A 264 -7.11 -9.17 -19.05
N MET A 265 -6.40 -9.70 -20.05
CA MET A 265 -6.18 -8.96 -21.30
C MET A 265 -7.47 -8.72 -22.07
N ILE A 266 -7.71 -7.46 -22.45
CA ILE A 266 -8.83 -7.05 -23.30
C ILE A 266 -8.59 -7.50 -24.75
N GLY A 267 -7.34 -7.35 -25.23
CA GLY A 267 -6.94 -7.73 -26.58
C GLY A 267 -7.46 -6.84 -27.71
N GLY A 268 -7.13 -7.19 -28.95
CA GLY A 268 -7.55 -6.44 -30.15
C GLY A 268 -7.10 -4.97 -30.11
N GLN A 269 -8.05 -4.04 -30.19
CA GLN A 269 -7.72 -2.60 -30.16
C GLN A 269 -7.04 -2.14 -28.86
N ALA A 270 -7.20 -2.87 -27.77
CA ALA A 270 -6.59 -2.58 -26.48
C ALA A 270 -5.16 -3.16 -26.35
N LYS A 271 -4.62 -3.88 -27.34
CA LYS A 271 -3.25 -4.43 -27.30
C LYS A 271 -2.94 -5.16 -25.97
N GLN A 272 -1.90 -4.71 -25.28
CA GLN A 272 -1.40 -5.25 -24.01
C GLN A 272 -2.13 -4.67 -22.78
N TYR A 273 -3.13 -3.80 -22.97
CA TYR A 273 -3.97 -3.30 -21.88
C TYR A 273 -5.02 -4.34 -21.49
N GLY A 274 -5.22 -4.50 -20.19
CA GLY A 274 -6.23 -5.38 -19.61
C GLY A 274 -7.36 -4.61 -18.94
N ASP A 275 -8.40 -5.36 -18.59
CA ASP A 275 -9.42 -4.94 -17.65
C ASP A 275 -8.94 -5.33 -16.25
N ASP A 276 -9.05 -4.39 -15.32
CA ASP A 276 -8.89 -4.65 -13.89
C ASP A 276 -10.26 -4.97 -13.29
N ALA A 277 -10.31 -5.99 -12.44
CA ALA A 277 -11.47 -6.25 -11.60
C ALA A 277 -11.06 -6.22 -10.14
N SER A 278 -11.69 -5.32 -9.39
CA SER A 278 -11.68 -5.40 -7.93
C SER A 278 -12.77 -6.35 -7.49
N LEU A 279 -12.37 -7.47 -6.90
CA LEU A 279 -13.30 -8.32 -6.16
C LEU A 279 -13.52 -7.72 -4.77
N PRO A 280 -14.76 -7.63 -4.28
CA PRO A 280 -14.97 -7.29 -2.88
C PRO A 280 -14.32 -8.36 -2.00
N ALA A 281 -13.38 -7.94 -1.16
CA ALA A 281 -12.82 -8.80 -0.13
C ALA A 281 -13.89 -9.12 0.92
N PRO A 282 -13.87 -10.34 1.49
CA PRO A 282 -14.80 -10.69 2.55
C PRO A 282 -14.59 -9.80 3.78
N SER A 283 -15.67 -9.31 4.37
CA SER A 283 -15.59 -8.57 5.65
C SER A 283 -15.34 -9.54 6.81
N ILE A 284 -15.95 -10.73 6.77
CA ILE A 284 -15.79 -11.77 7.79
C ILE A 284 -15.75 -13.16 7.12
N ILE A 285 -14.90 -14.04 7.63
CA ILE A 285 -14.97 -15.49 7.39
C ILE A 285 -15.21 -16.17 8.74
N PHE A 286 -16.32 -16.89 8.86
CA PHE A 286 -16.68 -17.60 10.09
C PHE A 286 -17.41 -18.91 9.79
N ALA A 287 -16.98 -20.01 10.44
CA ALA A 287 -17.58 -21.34 10.32
C ALA A 287 -17.77 -21.85 8.87
N GLY A 288 -16.80 -21.59 7.99
CA GLY A 288 -16.86 -21.97 6.58
C GLY A 288 -17.79 -21.10 5.74
N ARG A 289 -18.24 -19.97 6.28
CA ARG A 289 -19.10 -19.00 5.60
C ARG A 289 -18.36 -17.69 5.40
N VAL A 290 -18.67 -17.04 4.29
CA VAL A 290 -18.17 -15.71 3.95
C VAL A 290 -19.28 -14.69 4.11
N TYR A 291 -18.94 -13.52 4.65
CA TYR A 291 -19.84 -12.38 4.80
C TYR A 291 -19.20 -11.17 4.12
N ASP A 292 -19.91 -10.56 3.17
CA ASP A 292 -19.46 -9.38 2.44
C ASP A 292 -20.63 -8.49 2.05
N THR A 293 -20.32 -7.30 1.54
CA THR A 293 -21.30 -6.40 0.92
C THR A 293 -21.02 -6.23 -0.55
N TYR A 294 -22.07 -6.20 -1.36
CA TYR A 294 -21.97 -6.02 -2.80
C TYR A 294 -23.15 -5.25 -3.36
N GLU A 295 -22.94 -4.62 -4.52
CA GLU A 295 -24.04 -4.07 -5.30
C GLU A 295 -24.76 -5.20 -6.04
N ARG A 296 -26.05 -5.38 -5.78
CA ARG A 296 -26.81 -6.47 -6.39
C ARG A 296 -27.17 -6.12 -7.84
N PRO A 297 -26.74 -6.92 -8.84
CA PRO A 297 -27.05 -6.63 -10.24
C PRO A 297 -28.56 -6.50 -10.48
N GLY A 298 -28.95 -5.51 -11.29
CA GLY A 298 -30.35 -5.27 -11.66
C GLY A 298 -31.20 -4.52 -10.61
N THR A 299 -30.61 -4.10 -9.49
CA THR A 299 -31.30 -3.29 -8.46
C THR A 299 -31.07 -1.78 -8.61
N GLY A 300 -30.22 -1.34 -9.54
CA GLY A 300 -29.93 0.07 -9.77
C GLY A 300 -29.06 0.71 -8.68
N GLY A 301 -28.07 -0.02 -8.16
CA GLY A 301 -27.14 0.51 -7.16
C GLY A 301 -27.41 0.11 -5.70
N GLU A 302 -28.42 -0.73 -5.44
CA GLU A 302 -28.73 -1.13 -4.07
C GLU A 302 -27.64 -2.06 -3.51
N GLN A 303 -27.23 -1.75 -2.27
CA GLN A 303 -26.20 -2.48 -1.56
C GLN A 303 -26.85 -3.60 -0.74
N PHE A 304 -26.27 -4.79 -0.84
CA PHE A 304 -26.70 -5.98 -0.14
C PHE A 304 -25.57 -6.50 0.73
N TRP A 305 -25.93 -7.00 1.91
CA TRP A 305 -25.07 -7.82 2.75
C TRP A 305 -25.47 -9.28 2.56
N ARG A 306 -24.51 -10.15 2.25
CA ARG A 306 -24.79 -11.57 1.95
C ARG A 306 -23.92 -12.50 2.79
N CYS A 307 -24.41 -13.72 2.94
CA CYS A 307 -23.66 -14.84 3.46
C CYS A 307 -23.71 -16.01 2.49
N TYR A 308 -22.55 -16.59 2.20
CA TYR A 308 -22.43 -17.74 1.30
C TYR A 308 -21.38 -18.74 1.79
N ASP A 309 -21.49 -19.97 1.32
CA ASP A 309 -20.53 -21.04 1.60
C ASP A 309 -19.19 -20.75 0.92
N ILE A 310 -18.09 -20.80 1.69
CA ILE A 310 -16.75 -20.46 1.18
C ILE A 310 -16.25 -21.40 0.08
N ARG A 311 -16.74 -22.65 0.03
CA ARG A 311 -16.28 -23.66 -0.92
C ARG A 311 -17.12 -23.67 -2.20
N THR A 312 -18.42 -23.42 -2.09
CA THR A 312 -19.37 -23.60 -3.19
C THR A 312 -19.91 -22.27 -3.74
N GLY A 313 -19.85 -21.18 -2.98
CA GLY A 313 -20.47 -19.91 -3.35
C GLY A 313 -22.00 -19.91 -3.25
N GLU A 314 -22.60 -20.98 -2.69
CA GLU A 314 -24.04 -21.04 -2.45
C GLU A 314 -24.44 -19.97 -1.43
N VAL A 315 -25.30 -19.04 -1.86
CA VAL A 315 -25.82 -17.97 -0.99
C VAL A 315 -26.85 -18.56 -0.03
N TYR A 316 -26.57 -18.48 1.27
CA TYR A 316 -27.52 -18.87 2.31
C TYR A 316 -28.59 -17.82 2.54
N TRP A 317 -28.19 -16.55 2.57
CA TRP A 317 -29.09 -15.41 2.69
C TRP A 317 -28.42 -14.14 2.15
N GLU A 318 -29.24 -13.17 1.77
CA GLU A 318 -28.84 -11.82 1.39
C GLU A 318 -29.92 -10.83 1.80
N TYR A 319 -29.52 -9.66 2.30
CA TYR A 319 -30.42 -8.58 2.69
C TYR A 319 -29.94 -7.25 2.14
N GLN A 320 -30.87 -6.39 1.75
CA GLN A 320 -30.54 -5.00 1.45
C GLN A 320 -30.01 -4.34 2.73
N THR A 321 -28.85 -3.69 2.64
CA THR A 321 -28.20 -3.03 3.77
C THR A 321 -28.21 -1.52 3.58
N PRO A 322 -28.49 -0.71 4.62
CA PRO A 322 -28.42 0.74 4.53
C PRO A 322 -26.98 1.22 4.41
N LEU A 323 -26.81 2.45 3.92
CA LEU A 323 -25.53 3.15 3.99
C LEU A 323 -25.39 3.84 5.37
N VAL A 324 -24.20 3.76 5.93
CA VAL A 324 -23.80 4.41 7.19
C VAL A 324 -22.56 5.27 6.96
N SER A 325 -22.43 6.33 7.77
CA SER A 325 -21.24 7.18 7.77
C SER A 325 -20.09 6.46 8.44
N VAL A 326 -19.02 6.19 7.70
CA VAL A 326 -17.80 5.58 8.20
C VAL A 326 -16.62 6.55 8.10
N PRO A 327 -15.75 6.65 9.12
CA PRO A 327 -14.46 7.31 8.99
C PRO A 327 -13.61 6.59 7.93
N SER A 328 -12.97 7.35 7.04
CA SER A 328 -12.09 6.85 5.96
C SER A 328 -10.69 7.42 6.12
N GLY A 329 -10.21 7.51 7.37
CA GLY A 329 -8.93 8.09 7.74
C GLY A 329 -8.73 9.48 7.14
N PHE A 330 -7.68 9.62 6.35
CA PHE A 330 -7.27 10.84 5.66
C PHE A 330 -8.36 11.45 4.76
N PHE A 331 -9.26 10.63 4.20
CA PHE A 331 -10.31 11.08 3.27
C PHE A 331 -11.60 11.56 3.97
N GLY A 332 -11.56 11.75 5.29
CA GLY A 332 -12.70 12.22 6.07
C GLY A 332 -13.77 11.15 6.24
N THR A 333 -15.05 11.53 6.21
CA THR A 333 -16.18 10.59 6.37
C THR A 333 -16.80 10.27 5.03
N ARG A 334 -17.02 8.99 4.74
CA ARG A 334 -17.76 8.53 3.54
C ARG A 334 -18.99 7.74 3.92
N LEU A 335 -19.92 7.58 2.98
CA LEU A 335 -21.02 6.62 3.11
C LEU A 335 -20.53 5.25 2.63
N ALA A 336 -20.74 4.21 3.43
CA ALA A 336 -20.46 2.83 3.07
C ALA A 336 -21.63 1.93 3.50
N PRO A 337 -21.83 0.77 2.84
CA PRO A 337 -22.78 -0.23 3.32
C PRO A 337 -22.54 -0.58 4.79
N LEU A 338 -23.59 -0.71 5.59
CA LEU A 338 -23.48 -1.26 6.93
C LEU A 338 -23.06 -2.73 6.81
N SER A 339 -21.80 -3.01 7.14
CA SER A 339 -21.21 -4.35 7.17
C SER A 339 -20.56 -4.60 8.52
N PRO A 340 -20.85 -5.72 9.20
CA PRO A 340 -20.04 -6.21 10.30
C PRO A 340 -18.62 -6.56 9.86
N ASP A 341 -17.65 -6.19 10.69
CA ASP A 341 -16.22 -6.45 10.50
C ASP A 341 -15.58 -7.13 11.72
N ILE A 342 -16.34 -7.34 12.80
CA ILE A 342 -15.87 -7.97 14.03
C ILE A 342 -16.70 -9.21 14.34
N ILE A 343 -16.01 -10.31 14.68
CA ILE A 343 -16.63 -11.48 15.33
C ILE A 343 -16.57 -11.27 16.84
N GLU A 344 -17.74 -11.16 17.47
CA GLU A 344 -17.89 -11.13 18.92
C GLU A 344 -18.17 -12.53 19.46
N TYR A 345 -17.37 -12.93 20.42
CA TYR A 345 -17.58 -14.08 21.29
C TYR A 345 -17.97 -13.60 22.69
N ALA A 346 -19.13 -14.04 23.15
CA ALA A 346 -19.61 -13.84 24.51
C ALA A 346 -19.60 -15.19 25.25
N GLY A 347 -18.70 -15.30 26.24
CA GLY A 347 -18.55 -16.52 27.03
C GLY A 347 -19.79 -16.83 27.88
N PRO A 348 -20.03 -18.08 28.27
CA PRO A 348 -21.17 -18.43 29.13
C PRO A 348 -21.06 -17.74 30.50
N THR A 349 -22.20 -17.41 31.10
CA THR A 349 -22.30 -16.80 32.46
C THR A 349 -23.04 -17.68 33.46
N THR A 350 -23.54 -18.83 33.01
CA THR A 350 -24.23 -19.81 33.85
C THR A 350 -23.44 -21.10 33.88
N SER A 351 -23.56 -21.83 34.99
CA SER A 351 -22.94 -23.14 35.16
C SER A 351 -24.00 -24.14 35.61
N GLU A 352 -23.94 -25.36 35.06
CA GLU A 352 -24.81 -26.45 35.49
C GLU A 352 -24.50 -26.91 36.92
N VAL A 353 -23.22 -26.85 37.33
CA VAL A 353 -22.74 -27.16 38.69
C VAL A 353 -21.53 -26.29 39.05
N ALA A 354 -21.38 -25.93 40.33
CA ALA A 354 -20.26 -25.13 40.80
C ALA A 354 -18.90 -25.80 40.47
N GLY A 355 -18.02 -25.09 39.76
CA GLY A 355 -16.67 -25.55 39.39
C GLY A 355 -16.55 -26.26 38.04
N ALA A 356 -17.64 -26.51 37.29
CA ALA A 356 -17.54 -27.07 35.94
C ALA A 356 -17.04 -25.99 34.96
N GLU A 357 -15.86 -26.10 34.36
CA GLU A 357 -15.35 -25.08 33.42
C GLU A 357 -16.01 -25.17 32.02
N ALA A 358 -16.45 -26.37 31.62
CA ALA A 358 -17.07 -26.65 30.31
C ALA A 358 -18.61 -26.69 30.35
N ALA A 359 -19.25 -25.72 31.01
CA ALA A 359 -20.72 -25.60 31.03
C ALA A 359 -21.18 -24.29 30.36
N GLY A 360 -22.14 -24.38 29.44
CA GLY A 360 -22.75 -23.29 28.68
C GLY A 360 -22.23 -23.16 27.24
N THR A 361 -23.11 -22.75 26.31
CA THR A 361 -22.74 -22.41 24.92
C THR A 361 -22.22 -20.99 24.84
N TRP A 362 -21.23 -20.75 23.98
CA TRP A 362 -20.82 -19.39 23.63
C TRP A 362 -21.85 -18.76 22.71
N ASP A 363 -22.15 -17.49 22.95
CA ASP A 363 -22.92 -16.68 22.00
C ASP A 363 -21.96 -16.05 21.00
N VAL A 364 -22.25 -16.19 19.71
CA VAL A 364 -21.48 -15.57 18.64
C VAL A 364 -22.33 -14.56 17.91
N ASN A 365 -21.79 -13.35 17.72
CA ASN A 365 -22.44 -12.29 16.96
C ASN A 365 -21.45 -11.68 15.96
N LEU A 366 -21.96 -11.25 14.81
CA LEU A 366 -21.21 -10.37 13.92
C LEU A 366 -21.58 -8.94 14.28
N ILE A 367 -20.60 -8.08 14.56
CA ILE A 367 -20.87 -6.74 15.07
C ILE A 367 -20.22 -5.65 14.22
N ALA A 368 -20.82 -4.46 14.28
CA ALA A 368 -20.24 -3.22 13.78
C ALA A 368 -20.44 -2.11 14.82
N ILE A 369 -19.41 -1.31 15.09
CA ILE A 369 -19.48 -0.13 15.97
C ILE A 369 -19.22 1.10 15.10
N THR A 370 -20.30 1.70 14.59
CA THR A 370 -20.19 2.80 13.62
C THR A 370 -21.42 3.72 13.70
N GLY A 371 -21.26 4.96 13.23
CA GLY A 371 -22.35 5.95 13.22
C GLY A 371 -22.96 6.23 14.60
N GLY A 372 -22.17 6.11 15.69
CA GLY A 372 -22.66 6.27 17.06
C GLY A 372 -23.59 5.15 17.53
N ARG A 373 -23.45 3.94 16.97
CA ARG A 373 -24.30 2.78 17.32
C ARG A 373 -23.51 1.48 17.38
N LEU A 374 -23.99 0.54 18.20
CA LEU A 374 -23.64 -0.88 18.19
C LEU A 374 -24.70 -1.63 17.39
N TYR A 375 -24.27 -2.32 16.35
CA TYR A 375 -25.07 -3.27 15.60
C TYR A 375 -24.59 -4.69 15.89
N LYS A 376 -25.54 -5.62 16.08
CA LYS A 376 -25.24 -7.05 16.09
C LYS A 376 -26.14 -7.79 15.15
N PHE A 377 -25.57 -8.83 14.55
CA PHE A 377 -26.24 -9.70 13.62
C PHE A 377 -25.99 -11.15 14.00
N ASP A 378 -27.04 -11.95 13.87
CA ASP A 378 -26.93 -13.40 13.99
C ASP A 378 -26.17 -13.96 12.77
N PRO A 379 -25.05 -14.69 12.94
CA PRO A 379 -24.23 -15.16 11.84
C PRO A 379 -24.95 -16.18 10.93
N TRP A 380 -26.03 -16.81 11.40
CA TRP A 380 -26.70 -17.88 10.67
C TRP A 380 -27.81 -17.39 9.78
N SER A 381 -28.58 -16.42 10.26
CA SER A 381 -29.75 -15.86 9.58
C SER A 381 -29.50 -14.48 9.00
N GLY A 382 -28.43 -13.77 9.39
CA GLY A 382 -28.17 -12.38 8.98
C GLY A 382 -29.14 -11.37 9.60
N VAL A 383 -30.04 -11.81 10.49
CA VAL A 383 -30.98 -10.93 11.15
C VAL A 383 -30.22 -10.05 12.15
N MET A 384 -30.47 -8.74 12.09
CA MET A 384 -29.98 -7.79 13.07
C MET A 384 -30.67 -8.04 14.42
N THR A 385 -29.91 -8.50 15.41
CA THR A 385 -30.39 -8.83 16.75
C THR A 385 -30.30 -7.66 17.73
N VAL A 386 -29.38 -6.71 17.46
CA VAL A 386 -29.16 -5.52 18.30
C VAL A 386 -28.90 -4.32 17.41
N ASN A 387 -29.54 -3.20 17.75
CA ASN A 387 -29.31 -1.90 17.14
C ASN A 387 -29.45 -0.81 18.21
N VAL A 388 -28.34 -0.47 18.85
CA VAL A 388 -28.33 0.34 20.08
C VAL A 388 -27.51 1.60 19.86
N SER A 389 -28.09 2.74 20.21
CA SER A 389 -27.35 3.99 20.27
C SER A 389 -26.31 3.90 21.38
N ILE A 390 -25.05 4.26 21.10
CA ILE A 390 -24.00 4.40 22.12
C ILE A 390 -23.87 5.84 22.62
N SER A 391 -24.79 6.72 22.22
CA SER A 391 -24.84 8.11 22.69
C SER A 391 -24.74 8.18 24.22
N PRO A 392 -23.95 9.12 24.77
CA PRO A 392 -23.30 10.26 24.11
C PRO A 392 -21.99 9.95 23.36
N LEU A 393 -21.58 8.68 23.30
CA LEU A 393 -20.40 8.27 22.54
C LEU A 393 -20.68 8.28 21.04
N THR A 394 -19.62 8.45 20.25
CA THR A 394 -19.69 8.48 18.78
C THR A 394 -18.98 7.30 18.12
N SER A 395 -18.01 6.68 18.80
CA SER A 395 -17.25 5.52 18.35
C SER A 395 -16.73 4.71 19.55
N GLY A 396 -16.12 3.56 19.28
CA GLY A 396 -15.40 2.77 20.28
C GLY A 396 -14.40 1.83 19.64
N THR A 397 -13.29 1.57 20.34
CA THR A 397 -12.24 0.63 19.94
C THR A 397 -12.49 -0.71 20.62
N TYR A 398 -12.91 -1.70 19.83
CA TYR A 398 -13.05 -3.08 20.28
C TYR A 398 -11.65 -3.68 20.44
N TYR A 399 -11.24 -3.99 21.67
CA TYR A 399 -9.86 -4.42 21.95
C TYR A 399 -9.77 -5.84 22.52
N GLN A 400 -10.90 -6.41 22.95
CA GLN A 400 -10.88 -7.71 23.61
C GLN A 400 -12.20 -8.48 23.40
N ASN A 401 -12.07 -9.76 23.08
CA ASN A 401 -13.15 -10.75 23.09
C ASN A 401 -13.27 -11.43 24.46
N SER A 402 -14.38 -12.11 24.74
CA SER A 402 -14.41 -13.03 25.89
C SER A 402 -13.36 -14.12 25.67
N TYR A 403 -12.56 -14.44 26.67
CA TYR A 403 -11.52 -15.49 26.61
C TYR A 403 -11.79 -16.65 27.57
N GLY A 404 -12.86 -16.57 28.34
CA GLY A 404 -13.29 -17.60 29.27
C GLY A 404 -14.71 -17.35 29.79
N ARG A 405 -15.14 -18.20 30.72
CA ARG A 405 -16.36 -17.97 31.48
C ARG A 405 -16.28 -16.66 32.26
N ASP A 406 -17.40 -15.95 32.37
CA ASP A 406 -17.54 -14.71 33.14
C ASP A 406 -16.57 -13.59 32.70
N THR A 407 -16.01 -13.72 31.50
CA THR A 407 -15.26 -12.66 30.82
C THR A 407 -16.14 -12.03 29.77
N ASP A 408 -15.97 -10.73 29.54
CA ASP A 408 -16.80 -9.98 28.60
C ASP A 408 -15.98 -9.53 27.39
N PRO A 409 -16.63 -9.35 26.23
CA PRO A 409 -16.06 -8.56 25.16
C PRO A 409 -16.05 -7.08 25.57
N TYR A 410 -14.94 -6.38 25.36
CA TYR A 410 -14.76 -5.00 25.82
C TYR A 410 -14.43 -4.01 24.70
N VAL A 411 -14.92 -2.80 24.91
CA VAL A 411 -14.74 -1.65 24.03
C VAL A 411 -14.34 -0.44 24.87
N LEU A 412 -13.36 0.33 24.38
CA LEU A 412 -12.97 1.61 24.95
C LEU A 412 -13.47 2.77 24.08
N SER A 413 -14.02 3.79 24.73
CA SER A 413 -14.41 5.03 24.07
C SER A 413 -13.93 6.23 24.88
N VAL A 414 -13.39 7.24 24.21
CA VAL A 414 -13.05 8.53 24.84
C VAL A 414 -14.21 9.50 24.62
N GLN A 415 -14.70 10.09 25.70
CA GLN A 415 -15.79 11.06 25.68
C GLN A 415 -15.31 12.39 26.23
N ASN A 416 -15.64 13.51 25.58
CA ASN A 416 -15.52 14.84 26.18
C ASN A 416 -16.88 15.23 26.80
N ILE A 417 -16.94 15.33 28.13
CA ILE A 417 -18.13 15.83 28.86
C ILE A 417 -18.06 17.34 29.14
N GLY A 418 -16.89 17.94 28.89
CA GLY A 418 -16.67 19.38 28.92
C GLY A 418 -17.05 20.06 27.59
N ASN A 419 -16.34 21.13 27.25
CA ASN A 419 -16.48 21.82 25.97
C ASN A 419 -15.15 21.88 25.21
N GLN A 420 -15.12 22.47 24.02
CA GLN A 420 -13.90 22.55 23.23
C GLN A 420 -12.79 23.39 23.89
N SER A 421 -13.15 24.41 24.67
CA SER A 421 -12.19 25.32 25.32
C SER A 421 -11.77 24.86 26.72
N ASN A 422 -12.60 24.07 27.39
CA ASN A 422 -12.34 23.45 28.68
C ASN A 422 -12.78 21.99 28.58
N PRO A 423 -11.94 21.13 27.96
CA PRO A 423 -12.29 19.74 27.80
C PRO A 423 -12.24 19.02 29.14
N GLU A 424 -13.12 18.05 29.30
CA GLU A 424 -13.12 17.10 30.42
C GLU A 424 -13.30 15.71 29.83
N TYR A 425 -12.19 14.99 29.65
CA TYR A 425 -12.22 13.70 28.98
C TYR A 425 -12.47 12.56 29.96
N ARG A 426 -13.25 11.58 29.51
CA ARG A 426 -13.59 10.34 30.21
C ARG A 426 -13.18 9.15 29.35
N LEU A 427 -12.65 8.11 29.98
CA LEU A 427 -12.48 6.81 29.36
C LEU A 427 -13.65 5.92 29.80
N ILE A 428 -14.46 5.54 28.83
CA ILE A 428 -15.61 4.67 29.03
C ILE A 428 -15.22 3.27 28.56
N ASN A 429 -15.10 2.33 29.50
CA ASN A 429 -14.99 0.91 29.20
C ASN A 429 -16.38 0.31 29.26
N TRP A 430 -16.81 -0.36 28.21
CA TRP A 430 -18.16 -0.91 28.10
C TRP A 430 -18.15 -2.23 27.35
N THR A 431 -19.17 -3.06 27.57
CA THR A 431 -19.28 -4.38 26.96
C THR A 431 -20.27 -4.42 25.81
N THR A 432 -19.93 -5.16 24.75
CA THR A 432 -20.90 -5.48 23.71
C THR A 432 -21.85 -6.59 24.14
N ARG A 433 -21.59 -7.35 25.21
CA ARG A 433 -22.40 -8.50 25.64
C ARG A 433 -23.91 -8.23 25.72
N GLY A 434 -24.69 -9.25 25.35
CA GLY A 434 -26.15 -9.26 25.53
C GLY A 434 -26.92 -8.36 24.56
N SER A 435 -28.24 -8.30 24.73
CA SER A 435 -29.19 -7.68 23.80
C SER A 435 -29.93 -6.47 24.35
N THR A 436 -29.59 -6.02 25.57
CA THR A 436 -30.20 -4.82 26.18
C THR A 436 -30.06 -3.61 25.28
N SER A 437 -31.15 -2.85 25.11
CA SER A 437 -31.15 -1.58 24.39
C SER A 437 -30.69 -0.40 25.24
N ASN A 438 -30.53 -0.60 26.55
CA ASN A 438 -30.02 0.42 27.46
C ASN A 438 -28.48 0.41 27.43
N PHE A 439 -27.88 1.41 26.79
CA PHE A 439 -26.42 1.55 26.74
C PHE A 439 -25.80 1.74 28.13
N GLU A 440 -26.46 2.42 29.05
CA GLU A 440 -25.93 2.65 30.40
C GLU A 440 -25.66 1.33 31.13
N SER A 441 -26.50 0.31 30.92
CA SER A 441 -26.30 -1.03 31.50
C SER A 441 -25.10 -1.79 30.92
N ARG A 442 -24.47 -1.27 29.87
CA ARG A 442 -23.27 -1.84 29.22
C ARG A 442 -21.99 -1.20 29.70
N VAL A 443 -22.06 -0.07 30.41
CA VAL A 443 -20.89 0.64 30.93
C VAL A 443 -20.33 -0.13 32.12
N ILE A 444 -19.06 -0.53 32.01
CA ILE A 444 -18.32 -1.27 33.03
C ILE A 444 -17.55 -0.28 33.91
N SER A 445 -16.91 0.71 33.30
CA SER A 445 -16.27 1.80 34.01
C SER A 445 -16.36 3.12 33.25
N ASN A 446 -16.36 4.21 34.01
CA ASN A 446 -16.29 5.57 33.51
C ASN A 446 -15.27 6.33 34.36
N THR A 447 -14.03 6.44 33.88
CA THR A 447 -12.92 7.06 34.61
C THR A 447 -12.51 8.39 33.97
N THR A 448 -11.83 9.25 34.73
CA THR A 448 -11.19 10.44 34.16
C THR A 448 -10.10 9.99 33.19
N TYR A 449 -9.90 10.73 32.11
CA TYR A 449 -8.89 10.44 31.11
C TYR A 449 -8.17 11.74 30.72
N ALA A 450 -6.87 11.69 30.52
CA ALA A 450 -6.07 12.91 30.32
C ALA A 450 -6.09 13.44 28.88
N ARG A 451 -6.64 12.69 27.91
CA ARG A 451 -6.49 12.98 26.47
C ARG A 451 -7.81 12.92 25.70
N SER A 452 -7.81 13.52 24.51
CA SER A 452 -8.97 13.52 23.61
C SER A 452 -9.16 12.21 22.83
N SER A 453 -8.15 11.34 22.80
CA SER A 453 -8.16 10.05 22.11
C SER A 453 -7.25 9.03 22.80
N LEU A 454 -7.43 7.75 22.45
CA LEU A 454 -6.44 6.72 22.77
C LEU A 454 -5.11 7.00 22.04
N PRO A 455 -3.97 6.46 22.51
CA PRO A 455 -2.72 6.49 21.77
C PRO A 455 -2.85 5.82 20.39
N SER A 456 -2.05 6.25 19.42
CA SER A 456 -2.09 5.73 18.04
C SER A 456 -1.53 4.31 17.92
N TYR A 457 -0.61 3.94 18.81
CA TYR A 457 0.00 2.61 18.90
C TYR A 457 -0.17 2.14 20.34
N ILE A 458 -0.75 0.95 20.54
CA ILE A 458 -1.05 0.43 21.88
C ILE A 458 -0.63 -1.03 21.93
N ASP A 459 0.17 -1.37 22.93
CA ASP A 459 0.36 -2.75 23.35
C ASP A 459 -0.63 -3.03 24.49
N TRP A 460 -1.71 -3.73 24.15
CA TRP A 460 -2.77 -4.08 25.08
C TRP A 460 -2.31 -5.05 26.16
N SER A 461 -1.23 -5.80 25.95
CA SER A 461 -0.72 -6.77 26.93
C SER A 461 -0.08 -6.11 28.15
N VAL A 462 0.50 -4.91 27.96
CA VAL A 462 1.10 -4.11 29.02
C VAL A 462 0.27 -2.88 29.39
N GLY A 463 -0.75 -2.52 28.60
CA GLY A 463 -1.62 -1.39 28.88
C GLY A 463 -0.95 -0.03 28.63
N LEU A 464 0.03 0.01 27.73
CA LEU A 464 0.80 1.20 27.38
C LEU A 464 0.69 1.48 25.89
N GLY A 465 0.85 2.74 25.51
CA GLY A 465 0.85 3.14 24.11
C GLY A 465 1.71 4.36 23.84
N ALA A 466 1.92 4.66 22.57
CA ALA A 466 2.71 5.79 22.14
C ALA A 466 2.04 6.54 20.99
N ASN A 467 2.49 7.76 20.76
CA ASN A 467 2.30 8.50 19.52
C ASN A 467 3.66 8.77 18.89
N VAL A 468 3.71 8.75 17.56
CA VAL A 468 4.88 9.09 16.76
C VAL A 468 4.56 10.37 16.00
N GLY A 469 5.33 11.43 16.26
CA GLY A 469 5.34 12.68 15.51
C GLY A 469 6.54 12.77 14.57
N ILE A 470 6.54 13.79 13.72
CA ILE A 470 7.54 14.01 12.68
C ILE A 470 8.21 15.36 12.95
N ILE A 471 9.54 15.40 12.90
CA ILE A 471 10.32 16.64 12.84
C ILE A 471 10.59 16.92 11.36
N SER A 472 10.14 18.07 10.88
CA SER A 472 10.25 18.47 9.47
C SER A 472 10.99 19.80 9.37
N GLU A 473 12.01 19.84 8.51
CA GLU A 473 12.81 21.01 8.19
C GLU A 473 12.82 21.18 6.67
N VAL A 474 12.58 22.40 6.18
CA VAL A 474 12.51 22.72 4.74
C VAL A 474 11.64 21.77 3.89
N GLY A 475 10.56 21.26 4.49
CA GLY A 475 9.62 20.34 3.82
C GLY A 475 10.12 18.90 3.72
N VAL A 476 11.14 18.53 4.51
CA VAL A 476 11.74 17.19 4.55
C VAL A 476 11.78 16.69 5.99
N TRP A 477 11.49 15.41 6.17
CA TRP A 477 11.49 14.80 7.49
C TRP A 477 12.93 14.51 7.91
N THR A 478 13.36 15.08 9.03
CA THR A 478 14.75 15.01 9.53
C THR A 478 14.85 14.36 10.90
N GLY A 479 13.71 14.06 11.54
CA GLY A 479 13.66 13.40 12.83
C GLY A 479 12.23 13.04 13.21
N GLN A 480 12.04 12.69 14.48
CA GLN A 480 10.76 12.28 15.01
C GLN A 480 10.60 12.67 16.47
N THR A 481 9.36 12.75 16.92
CA THR A 481 9.02 12.92 18.34
C THR A 481 8.24 11.70 18.80
N LEU A 482 8.50 11.25 20.02
CA LEU A 482 7.78 10.12 20.61
C LEU A 482 7.23 10.53 21.96
N THR A 483 5.95 10.25 22.16
CA THR A 483 5.30 10.49 23.45
C THR A 483 4.65 9.19 23.92
N GLY A 484 4.98 8.73 25.12
CA GLY A 484 4.47 7.52 25.75
C GLY A 484 3.34 7.81 26.72
N PHE A 485 2.38 6.88 26.81
CA PHE A 485 1.15 7.04 27.58
C PHE A 485 0.74 5.75 28.28
N ASN A 486 0.10 5.92 29.45
CA ASN A 486 -0.73 4.86 30.01
C ASN A 486 -2.05 4.78 29.23
N ALA A 487 -2.37 3.62 28.65
CA ALA A 487 -3.54 3.49 27.77
C ALA A 487 -4.89 3.62 28.49
N TYR A 488 -4.93 3.45 29.82
CA TYR A 488 -6.15 3.46 30.62
C TYR A 488 -6.38 4.78 31.38
N THR A 489 -5.33 5.55 31.67
CA THR A 489 -5.46 6.89 32.27
C THR A 489 -5.25 8.02 31.25
N GLY A 490 -4.56 7.71 30.16
CA GLY A 490 -4.16 8.68 29.13
C GLY A 490 -3.02 9.58 29.58
N GLU A 491 -2.51 9.40 30.81
CA GLU A 491 -1.42 10.21 31.33
C GLU A 491 -0.15 9.98 30.50
N GLU A 492 0.50 11.08 30.15
CA GLU A 492 1.82 11.08 29.56
C GLU A 492 2.83 10.54 30.56
N ILE A 493 3.66 9.60 30.12
CA ILE A 493 4.70 8.98 30.92
C ILE A 493 6.06 9.61 30.59
N TRP A 494 6.31 9.85 29.31
CA TRP A 494 7.55 10.40 28.78
C TRP A 494 7.29 11.07 27.42
N ASP A 495 8.14 12.02 27.06
CA ASP A 495 8.13 12.74 25.78
C ASP A 495 9.58 13.00 25.35
N ILE A 496 9.96 12.57 24.15
CA ILE A 496 11.33 12.63 23.66
C ILE A 496 11.39 13.08 22.20
N GLU A 497 12.46 13.79 21.85
CA GLU A 497 12.80 14.15 20.48
C GLU A 497 14.01 13.33 20.02
N ILE A 498 13.95 12.85 18.77
CA ILE A 498 15.01 12.05 18.15
C ILE A 498 15.41 12.76 16.84
N PRO A 499 16.22 13.82 16.93
CA PRO A 499 16.72 14.52 15.75
C PRO A 499 17.72 13.63 14.99
N GLY A 500 17.72 13.73 13.66
CA GLY A 500 18.62 12.98 12.78
C GLY A 500 18.16 11.57 12.42
N GLU A 501 17.03 11.10 12.97
CA GLU A 501 16.46 9.80 12.63
C GLU A 501 15.05 10.00 12.04
N PRO A 502 14.95 10.21 10.71
CA PRO A 502 13.68 10.50 10.06
C PRO A 502 12.76 9.28 10.10
N THR A 503 11.46 9.48 10.28
CA THR A 503 10.46 8.41 10.08
C THR A 503 10.28 8.17 8.58
N TYR A 504 10.14 6.92 8.11
CA TYR A 504 9.73 6.67 6.71
C TYR A 504 8.24 6.89 6.52
N THR A 505 7.44 6.26 7.38
CA THR A 505 5.99 6.46 7.48
C THR A 505 5.52 6.06 8.87
N PRO A 506 4.65 6.86 9.53
CA PRO A 506 4.04 6.42 10.79
C PRO A 506 3.24 5.11 10.63
N LEU A 507 2.74 4.81 9.42
CA LEU A 507 2.00 3.57 9.14
C LEU A 507 2.87 2.31 9.23
N GLY A 508 4.20 2.45 9.19
CA GLY A 508 5.15 1.36 9.39
C GLY A 508 5.46 1.07 10.85
N SER A 509 5.02 1.92 11.80
CA SER A 509 5.31 1.80 13.22
C SER A 509 4.27 0.93 13.96
N ILE A 510 4.71 0.19 14.98
CA ILE A 510 3.86 -0.73 15.75
C ILE A 510 4.34 -0.88 17.19
N ALA A 511 3.37 -1.04 18.10
CA ALA A 511 3.62 -1.30 19.51
C ALA A 511 3.27 -2.75 19.85
N ASP A 512 4.23 -3.46 20.45
CA ASP A 512 4.10 -4.84 20.91
C ASP A 512 5.30 -5.18 21.83
N HIS A 513 5.24 -6.29 22.57
CA HIS A 513 6.33 -6.76 23.43
C HIS A 513 6.86 -5.69 24.41
N GLY A 514 5.99 -4.80 24.90
CA GLY A 514 6.31 -3.68 25.78
C GLY A 514 7.09 -2.54 25.11
N LYS A 515 7.19 -2.52 23.78
CA LYS A 515 8.00 -1.56 23.00
C LYS A 515 7.18 -0.90 21.90
N ILE A 516 7.65 0.24 21.41
CA ILE A 516 7.24 0.84 20.14
C ILE A 516 8.39 0.71 19.16
N ALA A 517 8.18 0.02 18.04
CA ALA A 517 9.12 -0.04 16.92
C ALA A 517 8.70 0.95 15.83
N ILE A 518 9.62 1.79 15.37
CA ILE A 518 9.40 2.81 14.35
C ILE A 518 10.25 2.52 13.12
N LEU A 519 9.61 2.54 11.95
CA LEU A 519 10.30 2.40 10.67
C LEU A 519 10.97 3.74 10.32
N SER A 520 12.30 3.77 10.41
CA SER A 520 13.10 4.92 10.01
C SER A 520 13.25 5.00 8.49
N GLY A 521 13.35 6.22 7.95
CA GLY A 521 13.76 6.52 6.58
C GLY A 521 15.20 6.10 6.25
N THR A 522 15.95 5.60 7.22
CA THR A 522 17.28 5.00 7.04
C THR A 522 17.23 3.48 6.82
N GLY A 523 16.07 2.92 6.49
CA GLY A 523 15.96 1.50 6.12
C GLY A 523 16.04 0.53 7.28
N ARG A 524 15.64 0.93 8.48
CA ARG A 524 15.70 0.08 9.69
C ARG A 524 14.55 0.36 10.64
N TYR A 525 14.37 -0.54 11.59
CA TYR A 525 13.54 -0.27 12.76
C TYR A 525 14.38 0.23 13.93
N ILE A 526 13.82 1.18 14.70
CA ILE A 526 14.34 1.59 16.00
C ILE A 526 13.25 1.34 17.04
N ALA A 527 13.61 0.90 18.25
CA ALA A 527 12.61 0.66 19.28
C ALA A 527 12.91 1.31 20.61
N TYR A 528 11.83 1.70 21.27
CA TYR A 528 11.83 2.33 22.59
C TYR A 528 10.90 1.55 23.51
N ASP A 529 11.31 1.42 24.77
CA ASP A 529 10.49 0.80 25.81
C ASP A 529 9.30 1.70 26.15
N LEU A 530 8.09 1.15 26.13
CA LEU A 530 6.86 1.92 26.34
C LEU A 530 6.72 2.45 27.76
N ALA A 531 7.37 1.82 28.75
CA ALA A 531 7.26 2.22 30.14
C ALA A 531 8.22 3.34 30.53
N THR A 532 9.37 3.42 29.87
CA THR A 532 10.48 4.29 30.26
C THR A 532 10.86 5.33 29.22
N GLY A 533 10.57 5.08 27.93
CA GLY A 533 11.04 5.91 26.82
C GLY A 533 12.54 5.71 26.52
N GLU A 534 13.21 4.77 27.18
CA GLU A 534 14.60 4.42 26.87
C GLU A 534 14.67 3.64 25.56
N GLN A 535 15.72 3.89 24.75
CA GLN A 535 15.95 3.14 23.51
C GLN A 535 16.27 1.68 23.85
N ALA A 536 15.39 0.77 23.45
CA ALA A 536 15.52 -0.65 23.69
C ALA A 536 16.58 -1.26 22.76
N TRP A 537 16.50 -0.91 21.47
CA TRP A 537 17.47 -1.35 20.47
C TRP A 537 17.44 -0.45 19.24
N TYR A 538 18.50 -0.60 18.43
CA TYR A 538 18.69 0.09 17.16
C TYR A 538 18.91 -0.99 16.10
N GLY A 539 17.92 -1.18 15.23
CA GLY A 539 17.86 -2.35 14.36
C GLY A 539 18.87 -2.31 13.22
N GLU A 540 19.07 -3.48 12.63
CA GLU A 540 19.88 -3.68 11.44
C GLU A 540 19.26 -2.95 10.24
N GLN A 541 20.11 -2.52 9.29
CA GLN A 541 19.65 -1.86 8.07
C GLN A 541 19.28 -2.90 7.01
N MET A 542 18.16 -2.70 6.32
CA MET A 542 17.79 -3.47 5.14
C MET A 542 18.76 -3.25 3.99
N ASP A 543 18.72 -4.15 3.02
CA ASP A 543 19.69 -4.17 1.94
C ASP A 543 19.59 -2.94 1.05
N TYR A 544 20.77 -2.51 0.63
CA TYR A 544 20.94 -1.51 -0.40
C TYR A 544 20.76 -2.18 -1.79
N PRO A 545 20.19 -1.49 -2.79
CA PRO A 545 19.84 -0.06 -2.75
C PRO A 545 18.41 0.22 -2.27
N TRP A 546 17.44 -0.60 -2.65
CA TRP A 546 16.03 -0.24 -2.59
C TRP A 546 15.46 -0.14 -1.17
N SER A 547 15.86 -1.05 -0.29
CA SER A 547 15.27 -1.13 1.06
C SER A 547 16.06 -0.36 2.11
N SER A 548 17.31 0.01 1.82
CA SER A 548 18.15 0.84 2.69
C SER A 548 17.62 2.26 2.96
N SER A 549 16.64 2.73 2.17
CA SER A 549 15.86 3.96 2.40
C SER A 549 14.45 3.69 2.96
N ALA A 550 14.19 2.46 3.40
CA ALA A 550 12.91 1.94 3.88
C ALA A 550 11.77 1.92 2.85
N PHE A 551 12.05 2.10 1.55
CA PHE A 551 11.01 2.13 0.53
C PHE A 551 10.27 0.78 0.43
N GLY A 552 8.94 0.82 0.56
CA GLY A 552 8.13 -0.39 0.69
C GLY A 552 6.73 -0.10 1.24
N ALA A 553 5.97 -1.14 1.55
CA ALA A 553 4.57 -1.05 2.00
C ALA A 553 4.29 -0.05 3.12
N TYR A 554 3.06 0.48 3.17
CA TYR A 554 2.52 1.20 4.32
C TYR A 554 1.74 0.25 5.22
N SER A 555 2.42 -0.77 5.74
CA SER A 555 1.83 -1.82 6.56
C SER A 555 2.69 -2.09 7.79
N ARG A 556 2.10 -2.78 8.77
CA ARG A 556 2.73 -3.11 10.05
C ARG A 556 2.24 -4.46 10.54
N MET A 557 3.16 -5.36 10.86
CA MET A 557 2.85 -6.75 11.17
C MET A 557 3.78 -7.22 12.28
N SER A 558 3.21 -7.85 13.32
CA SER A 558 3.94 -8.46 14.43
C SER A 558 3.35 -9.83 14.72
N ALA A 559 4.18 -10.85 14.82
CA ALA A 559 3.80 -12.20 15.22
C ALA A 559 5.02 -13.03 15.59
N TYR A 560 4.84 -14.02 16.48
CA TYR A 560 5.88 -15.01 16.81
C TYR A 560 7.22 -14.40 17.27
N GLY A 561 7.19 -13.25 17.96
CA GLY A 561 8.40 -12.55 18.40
C GLY A 561 9.14 -11.78 17.30
N MET A 562 8.52 -11.65 16.12
CA MET A 562 9.08 -10.94 14.97
C MET A 562 8.17 -9.83 14.47
N LEU A 563 8.80 -8.88 13.80
CA LEU A 563 8.19 -7.78 13.07
C LEU A 563 8.47 -7.96 11.58
N PHE A 564 7.45 -7.82 10.72
CA PHE A 564 7.58 -8.08 9.29
C PHE A 564 7.45 -6.81 8.45
N ARG A 565 8.35 -6.69 7.47
CA ARG A 565 8.46 -5.54 6.58
C ARG A 565 8.45 -6.00 5.13
N GLU A 566 7.39 -5.66 4.41
CA GLU A 566 7.32 -5.78 2.95
C GLU A 566 8.08 -4.62 2.30
N ALA A 567 9.15 -4.88 1.57
CA ALA A 567 9.96 -3.87 0.91
C ALA A 567 10.15 -4.17 -0.59
N MET A 568 10.78 -3.24 -1.30
CA MET A 568 10.89 -3.34 -2.76
C MET A 568 11.80 -4.47 -3.25
N ASP A 569 12.70 -4.96 -2.41
CA ASP A 569 13.61 -6.05 -2.75
C ASP A 569 13.32 -7.36 -1.99
N GLY A 570 12.23 -7.42 -1.23
CA GLY A 570 11.88 -8.61 -0.47
C GLY A 570 11.08 -8.31 0.80
N ILE A 571 10.99 -9.32 1.66
CA ILE A 571 10.34 -9.25 2.96
C ILE A 571 11.37 -9.51 4.04
N TYR A 572 11.44 -8.62 5.02
CA TYR A 572 12.35 -8.72 6.15
C TYR A 572 11.59 -9.08 7.42
N ALA A 573 12.11 -10.05 8.17
CA ALA A 573 11.67 -10.32 9.53
C ALA A 573 12.71 -9.83 10.53
N TYR A 574 12.29 -8.96 11.44
CA TYR A 574 13.11 -8.39 12.51
C TYR A 574 12.78 -9.05 13.85
N SER A 575 13.80 -9.32 14.66
CA SER A 575 13.64 -9.77 16.03
C SER A 575 13.14 -8.63 16.94
N TRP A 576 12.11 -8.87 17.74
CA TRP A 576 11.68 -7.92 18.79
C TRP A 576 12.66 -7.79 19.96
N ASP A 577 13.58 -8.75 20.10
CA ASP A 577 14.51 -8.79 21.23
C ASP A 577 15.65 -7.78 21.06
N ASP A 578 16.19 -7.64 19.85
CA ASP A 578 17.39 -6.84 19.58
C ASP A 578 17.39 -6.06 18.26
N GLY A 579 16.35 -6.21 17.42
CA GLY A 579 16.27 -5.51 16.13
C GLY A 579 17.17 -6.09 15.03
N SER A 580 17.72 -7.29 15.20
CA SER A 580 18.43 -8.00 14.12
C SER A 580 17.48 -8.52 13.03
N ILE A 581 17.95 -8.63 11.78
CA ILE A 581 17.21 -9.31 10.72
C ILE A 581 17.35 -10.82 10.93
N VAL A 582 16.23 -11.51 11.18
CA VAL A 582 16.19 -12.97 11.38
C VAL A 582 16.28 -13.69 10.03
N TRP A 583 15.55 -13.19 9.04
CA TRP A 583 15.60 -13.68 7.66
C TRP A 583 15.10 -12.61 6.68
N LYS A 584 15.48 -12.78 5.42
CA LYS A 584 14.94 -12.07 4.26
C LYS A 584 14.37 -13.09 3.27
N TYR A 585 13.15 -12.83 2.79
CA TYR A 585 12.55 -13.57 1.69
C TYR A 585 12.59 -12.74 0.42
N GLU A 586 13.06 -13.32 -0.67
CA GLU A 586 13.12 -12.67 -1.99
C GLU A 586 12.26 -13.44 -2.99
N ALA A 587 11.55 -12.71 -3.84
CA ALA A 587 10.88 -13.29 -5.00
C ALA A 587 11.70 -12.98 -6.25
N GLU A 588 12.54 -13.91 -6.68
CA GLU A 588 13.33 -13.74 -7.89
C GLU A 588 12.44 -13.48 -9.12
N ALA A 589 12.85 -12.51 -9.93
CA ALA A 589 12.18 -12.21 -11.17
C ALA A 589 12.41 -13.33 -12.17
N LYS A 590 11.33 -13.88 -12.74
CA LYS A 590 11.43 -14.92 -13.79
C LYS A 590 12.09 -14.38 -15.06
N SER A 591 12.06 -13.06 -15.27
CA SER A 591 12.89 -12.38 -16.25
C SER A 591 13.44 -11.10 -15.65
N VAL A 592 14.74 -10.89 -15.84
CA VAL A 592 15.49 -9.74 -15.31
C VAL A 592 15.00 -8.39 -15.85
N PHE A 593 14.25 -8.39 -16.96
CA PHE A 593 13.68 -7.19 -17.57
C PHE A 593 12.27 -6.84 -17.06
N GLU A 594 11.63 -7.66 -16.23
CA GLU A 594 10.25 -7.42 -15.78
C GLU A 594 10.11 -6.48 -14.57
N THR A 595 11.21 -6.18 -13.88
CA THR A 595 11.20 -5.40 -12.63
C THR A 595 12.45 -4.54 -12.51
N PRO A 596 12.35 -3.26 -12.08
CA PRO A 596 13.48 -2.37 -11.79
C PRO A 596 14.24 -2.73 -10.51
N TYR A 597 13.64 -3.56 -9.66
CA TYR A 597 14.17 -3.87 -8.34
C TYR A 597 15.20 -4.99 -8.40
N THR A 598 16.25 -4.85 -7.59
CA THR A 598 17.40 -5.77 -7.53
C THR A 598 17.75 -6.05 -6.08
N SER A 599 18.27 -7.24 -5.80
CA SER A 599 18.85 -7.56 -4.51
C SER A 599 20.37 -7.44 -4.59
N SER A 600 21.02 -6.66 -3.72
CA SER A 600 22.48 -6.71 -3.52
C SER A 600 23.37 -6.69 -4.78
N ASN A 601 22.98 -5.89 -5.80
CA ASN A 601 23.64 -5.75 -7.12
C ASN A 601 23.48 -6.92 -8.10
N GLU A 602 22.86 -8.03 -7.71
CA GLU A 602 22.76 -9.24 -8.52
C GLU A 602 21.33 -9.79 -8.50
N GLY A 603 20.81 -10.15 -9.68
CA GLY A 603 19.46 -10.69 -9.78
C GLY A 603 18.36 -9.63 -9.61
N SER A 604 17.40 -9.66 -10.53
CA SER A 604 16.20 -8.85 -10.43
C SER A 604 15.20 -9.55 -9.51
N VAL A 605 14.49 -8.79 -8.68
CA VAL A 605 13.50 -9.31 -7.72
C VAL A 605 12.16 -8.59 -7.89
N TYR A 606 11.06 -9.28 -7.59
CA TYR A 606 9.74 -8.69 -7.58
C TYR A 606 9.48 -7.93 -6.28
N PRO A 607 8.87 -6.73 -6.36
CA PRO A 607 8.60 -5.91 -5.20
C PRO A 607 7.45 -6.46 -4.35
N PHE A 608 7.48 -6.13 -3.05
CA PHE A 608 6.37 -6.31 -2.14
C PHE A 608 5.89 -4.96 -1.63
N TYR A 609 4.63 -4.63 -1.91
CA TYR A 609 4.03 -3.38 -1.50
C TYR A 609 2.56 -3.54 -1.13
N SER A 610 2.09 -2.76 -0.14
CA SER A 610 0.68 -2.73 0.23
C SER A 610 0.31 -1.40 0.89
N PHE A 611 -0.86 -0.85 0.54
CA PHE A 611 -1.42 0.36 1.16
C PHE A 611 -2.27 0.00 2.39
N GLY A 612 -1.67 -0.11 3.57
CA GLY A 612 -2.41 -0.26 4.83
C GLY A 612 -2.99 -1.65 5.11
N VAL A 613 -2.93 -2.58 4.15
CA VAL A 613 -3.42 -3.95 4.31
C VAL A 613 -2.33 -4.85 4.89
N GLY A 614 -1.13 -4.84 4.32
CA GLY A 614 -0.08 -5.82 4.64
C GLY A 614 -0.44 -7.23 4.17
N GLY A 615 0.52 -8.15 4.31
CA GLY A 615 0.23 -9.56 4.29
C GLY A 615 -0.50 -10.03 5.56
N ILE A 616 -0.95 -11.29 5.54
CA ILE A 616 -1.69 -11.92 6.63
C ILE A 616 -0.82 -13.02 7.23
N ILE A 617 -0.70 -13.06 8.57
CA ILE A 617 0.06 -14.09 9.27
C ILE A 617 -0.90 -15.06 9.97
N ALA A 618 -0.79 -16.34 9.66
CA ALA A 618 -1.56 -17.39 10.32
C ALA A 618 -0.83 -18.74 10.30
N ASP A 619 -0.92 -19.48 11.40
CA ASP A 619 -0.37 -20.85 11.50
C ASP A 619 1.12 -20.95 11.10
N GLY A 620 1.93 -20.01 11.62
CA GLY A 620 3.36 -19.93 11.31
C GLY A 620 3.66 -19.60 9.85
N LYS A 621 2.70 -19.06 9.09
CA LYS A 621 2.86 -18.69 7.68
C LYS A 621 2.51 -17.24 7.45
N PHE A 622 3.25 -16.60 6.54
CA PHE A 622 3.01 -15.26 6.07
C PHE A 622 2.49 -15.30 4.63
N PHE A 623 1.27 -14.82 4.42
CA PHE A 623 0.60 -14.76 3.13
C PHE A 623 0.65 -13.32 2.59
N THR A 624 1.25 -13.14 1.42
CA THR A 624 1.50 -11.83 0.82
C THR A 624 1.58 -11.97 -0.70
N TRP A 625 1.67 -10.88 -1.45
CA TRP A 625 1.70 -10.86 -2.90
C TRP A 625 2.68 -9.82 -3.42
N ASN A 626 3.20 -10.05 -4.62
CA ASN A 626 3.97 -9.01 -5.30
C ASN A 626 3.07 -7.87 -5.71
N PHE A 627 3.57 -6.65 -5.56
CA PHE A 627 2.84 -5.43 -5.89
C PHE A 627 3.80 -4.24 -5.95
N GLU A 628 3.42 -3.17 -6.65
CA GLU A 628 4.23 -1.95 -6.77
C GLU A 628 3.53 -0.77 -6.09
N HIS A 629 4.23 0.34 -5.84
CA HIS A 629 3.58 1.53 -5.29
C HIS A 629 2.56 2.14 -6.27
N THR A 630 2.88 2.11 -7.56
CA THR A 630 2.06 2.62 -8.65
C THR A 630 2.17 1.69 -9.85
N GLU A 631 1.24 0.74 -9.99
CA GLU A 631 1.20 -0.14 -11.15
C GLU A 631 1.03 0.66 -12.43
N SER A 632 1.81 0.33 -13.45
CA SER A 632 1.61 0.82 -14.80
C SER A 632 1.28 -0.34 -15.75
N TRP A 633 0.51 -0.04 -16.78
CA TRP A 633 0.26 -1.01 -17.86
C TRP A 633 1.38 -0.93 -18.89
N PRO A 634 1.94 -2.07 -19.34
CA PRO A 634 1.52 -3.43 -19.00
C PRO A 634 2.02 -3.92 -17.63
N LEU A 635 1.14 -4.61 -16.89
CA LEU A 635 1.46 -5.16 -15.56
C LEU A 635 2.62 -6.15 -15.62
N THR A 636 3.56 -6.05 -14.67
CA THR A 636 4.71 -6.94 -14.52
C THR A 636 4.31 -8.42 -14.53
N ARG A 637 5.00 -9.21 -15.35
CA ARG A 637 4.79 -10.66 -15.46
C ARG A 637 5.51 -11.39 -14.34
N GLY A 638 4.95 -12.52 -13.90
CA GLY A 638 5.53 -13.40 -12.90
C GLY A 638 5.14 -13.10 -11.46
N TRP A 639 4.37 -12.02 -11.22
CA TRP A 639 3.81 -11.72 -9.91
C TRP A 639 2.95 -12.86 -9.38
N ALA A 640 3.08 -13.13 -8.08
CA ALA A 640 2.39 -14.22 -7.43
C ALA A 640 1.85 -13.83 -6.05
N LEU A 641 0.91 -14.64 -5.57
CA LEU A 641 0.61 -14.77 -4.15
C LEU A 641 1.59 -15.79 -3.56
N HIS A 642 2.20 -15.44 -2.44
CA HIS A 642 3.21 -16.19 -1.72
C HIS A 642 2.69 -16.64 -0.36
N ALA A 643 3.09 -17.84 0.05
CA ALA A 643 3.05 -18.29 1.43
C ALA A 643 4.46 -18.62 1.89
N ILE A 644 4.90 -17.97 2.97
CA ILE A 644 6.26 -18.04 3.49
C ILE A 644 6.20 -18.62 4.90
N ASP A 645 7.11 -19.53 5.25
CA ASP A 645 7.22 -20.03 6.62
C ASP A 645 7.83 -18.94 7.51
N VAL A 646 7.13 -18.58 8.58
CA VAL A 646 7.52 -17.45 9.43
C VAL A 646 8.78 -17.74 10.23
N PHE A 647 9.08 -19.01 10.53
CA PHE A 647 10.23 -19.38 11.35
C PHE A 647 11.51 -19.52 10.55
N THR A 648 11.42 -19.82 9.25
CA THR A 648 12.60 -20.01 8.38
C THR A 648 12.77 -18.94 7.30
N GLY A 649 11.70 -18.22 6.95
CA GLY A 649 11.69 -17.30 5.80
C GLY A 649 11.63 -18.02 4.45
N GLU A 650 11.41 -19.33 4.41
CA GLU A 650 11.38 -20.10 3.16
C GLU A 650 9.98 -20.12 2.51
N ALA A 651 9.94 -20.17 1.17
CA ALA A 651 8.69 -20.38 0.45
C ALA A 651 8.05 -21.73 0.80
N VAL A 652 6.78 -21.71 1.24
CA VAL A 652 5.95 -22.91 1.38
C VAL A 652 5.29 -23.25 0.06
N TRP A 653 4.69 -22.24 -0.58
CA TRP A 653 4.12 -22.32 -1.92
C TRP A 653 3.94 -20.92 -2.51
N GLN A 654 3.76 -20.87 -3.82
CA GLN A 654 3.34 -19.66 -4.54
C GLN A 654 2.35 -20.02 -5.64
N ILE A 655 1.48 -19.08 -5.99
CA ILE A 655 0.53 -19.22 -7.10
C ILE A 655 0.48 -17.91 -7.90
N SER A 656 0.71 -18.00 -9.20
CA SER A 656 0.55 -16.87 -10.13
C SER A 656 -0.93 -16.53 -10.33
N GLY A 657 -1.23 -15.23 -10.41
CA GLY A 657 -2.57 -14.68 -10.64
C GLY A 657 -3.06 -14.85 -12.07
#